data_AF-A0ABD1LXT8-F1
#
_entry.id   AF-A0ABD1LXT8-F1
#
_cell.length_a   1.000
_cell.length_b   1.000
_cell.length_c   1.000
_cell.angle_alpha   90.00
_cell.angle_beta   90.00
_cell.angle_gamma   90.00
#
_symmetry.space_group_name_H-M   'P 1'
#
loop_
_entity.id
_entity.type
_entity.pdbx_description
1 polymer ?
#
loop_
_entity_poly.entity_id
_entity_poly.type
_entity_poly.pdbx_seq_one_letter_code
_entity_poly.pdbx_strand_id
1 'polypeptide(L)'
;MSLLKTTSFVPKPCSTTTLHSLQCGTLLQSLTNSKSLTQALQLHAHVTTAGTLHRNTYLATKLAACYAACGHMPHAQLIFQQIVLKSSFLWNSMIRGYACNSSSPRSLLLYRQMLRFGHKPDNFTYPFVLKACGDLVLRETGRKVHALVVVGGLVEDVYVGNSLLSMYFKFGDVEAARLVFDKMLVRDLVSWNTMVLGCVKNGEARGAFEVWGHMRRDGFVGDGTTLLGLLSACGDVMDLKVGKEIHGFVLRNGGNGKVHNGFLMNSIIDMYCNCESMSCAKKLFEGLRVKDVVSWNSLISGYERRGDAFEVLELFGQMVVGGEVPDEVTVISVLGACNQISALRLGASVHSYVIKRGYGLNVVVGTALVGMYANCGSLICACRVYDEMPEKNLAASTAMVTGFGIHGRGREAISVFYEMLGRNVAPDEGIFTAVFSACSHSGLVDEGKEIFYKMTKHCNVEPGPIHYSCLVDLLGRAGYLDEAYAVIENMKLKPNEDVWTSLLFACRLHRNVKLAAMSAHKLFEMSPNRVSGYVCLSNIYAAERQWKDVENVRALVKKRRLRKPPSYSFVELNKMVHQFFVGDTSHQQSDDIYAKLKDLNEQLKKAGYKPDTSSVLYDVEEEIKEKMLWDHSERLALAFALINTGPGTTIRITKNLRVCEDCHTVIKMISKLTNREIIMRDICRFHHFRDGLCSCGGYW
;
A
#
# COMPACT_ATOMS: atom_id res chain seq x y z
N MET A 1 -14.20 -68.97 -13.14
CA MET A 1 -15.59 -69.38 -12.83
C MET A 1 -16.29 -68.18 -12.23
N SER A 2 -17.40 -67.64 -12.70
CA SER A 2 -18.33 -68.03 -13.76
C SER A 2 -19.28 -66.85 -14.04
N LEU A 3 -19.42 -66.53 -15.33
CA LEU A 3 -20.66 -66.21 -16.03
C LEU A 3 -21.45 -64.92 -15.70
N LEU A 4 -21.26 -63.95 -16.60
CA LEU A 4 -22.30 -63.22 -17.34
C LEU A 4 -23.72 -63.79 -17.21
N LYS A 5 -24.64 -62.98 -16.68
CA LYS A 5 -26.04 -62.97 -17.11
C LYS A 5 -26.49 -61.53 -17.36
N THR A 6 -26.54 -61.22 -18.65
CA THR A 6 -27.37 -60.19 -19.25
C THR A 6 -28.84 -60.45 -18.90
N THR A 7 -29.45 -59.54 -18.15
CA THR A 7 -30.91 -59.37 -18.15
C THR A 7 -31.20 -57.92 -18.52
N SER A 8 -31.60 -57.74 -19.77
CA SER A 8 -32.21 -56.55 -20.33
C SER A 8 -33.47 -56.20 -19.53
N PHE A 9 -33.34 -55.30 -18.56
CA PHE A 9 -34.48 -54.52 -18.10
C PHE A 9 -34.64 -53.34 -19.06
N VAL A 10 -35.44 -53.54 -20.11
CA VAL A 10 -36.11 -52.43 -20.79
C VAL A 10 -37.02 -51.81 -19.75
N PRO A 11 -36.81 -50.55 -19.30
CA PRO A 11 -37.80 -49.90 -18.49
C PRO A 11 -38.99 -49.65 -19.41
N LYS A 12 -40.11 -50.35 -19.18
CA LYS A 12 -41.41 -49.86 -19.65
C LYS A 12 -41.55 -48.41 -19.18
N PRO A 13 -42.11 -47.51 -20.01
CA PRO A 13 -42.20 -46.10 -19.70
C PRO A 13 -43.03 -45.96 -18.42
N CYS A 14 -42.33 -45.72 -17.31
CA CYS A 14 -42.94 -45.27 -16.09
C CYS A 14 -43.70 -44.00 -16.48
N SER A 15 -45.00 -43.98 -16.21
CA SER A 15 -45.90 -42.86 -16.49
C SER A 15 -45.23 -41.55 -16.09
N THR A 16 -44.58 -40.88 -17.05
CA THR A 16 -44.08 -39.54 -16.87
C THR A 16 -45.32 -38.70 -16.70
N THR A 17 -45.59 -38.28 -15.46
CA THR A 17 -46.41 -37.11 -15.20
C THR A 17 -45.78 -35.99 -16.03
N THR A 18 -46.30 -35.78 -17.24
CA THR A 18 -45.87 -34.70 -18.11
C THR A 18 -46.20 -33.41 -17.37
N LEU A 19 -45.17 -32.78 -16.81
CA LEU A 19 -45.32 -31.50 -16.14
C LEU A 19 -45.94 -30.52 -17.15
N HIS A 20 -47.11 -30.01 -16.83
CA HIS A 20 -47.75 -29.01 -17.68
C HIS A 20 -46.94 -27.70 -17.64
N SER A 21 -47.05 -26.89 -18.69
CA SER A 21 -46.22 -25.69 -18.87
C SER A 21 -46.24 -24.70 -17.69
N LEU A 22 -47.34 -24.65 -16.93
CA LEU A 22 -47.42 -23.82 -15.73
C LEU A 22 -46.54 -24.35 -14.58
N GLN A 23 -46.48 -25.67 -14.38
CA GLN A 23 -45.64 -26.32 -13.37
C GLN A 23 -44.15 -26.17 -13.72
N CYS A 24 -43.79 -26.31 -14.99
CA CYS A 24 -42.43 -26.02 -15.45
C CYS A 24 -42.09 -24.52 -15.25
N GLY A 25 -43.05 -23.62 -15.47
CA GLY A 25 -42.88 -22.19 -15.23
C GLY A 25 -42.62 -21.84 -13.76
N THR A 26 -43.35 -22.46 -12.81
CA THR A 26 -43.15 -22.24 -11.37
C THR A 26 -41.81 -22.82 -10.88
N LEU A 27 -41.42 -23.99 -11.38
CA LEU A 27 -40.11 -24.57 -11.11
C LEU A 27 -38.99 -23.66 -11.62
N LEU A 28 -39.07 -23.18 -12.86
CA LEU A 28 -38.10 -22.22 -13.40
C LEU A 28 -38.02 -20.93 -12.58
N GLN A 29 -39.13 -20.44 -12.04
CA GLN A 29 -39.13 -19.27 -11.15
C GLN A 29 -38.40 -19.55 -9.83
N SER A 30 -38.62 -20.73 -9.23
CA SER A 30 -37.90 -21.17 -8.04
C SER A 30 -36.39 -21.32 -8.28
N LEU A 31 -36.02 -21.87 -9.44
CA LEU A 31 -34.62 -22.01 -9.86
C LEU A 31 -33.97 -20.66 -10.15
N THR A 32 -34.71 -19.70 -10.70
CA THR A 32 -34.26 -18.31 -10.89
C THR A 32 -33.91 -17.65 -9.54
N ASN A 33 -34.69 -17.93 -8.50
CA ASN A 33 -34.46 -17.37 -7.17
C ASN A 33 -33.28 -18.04 -6.45
N SER A 34 -33.10 -19.36 -6.63
CA SER A 34 -31.98 -20.13 -6.03
C SER A 34 -30.69 -20.10 -6.83
N LYS A 35 -30.70 -19.57 -8.06
CA LYS A 35 -29.55 -19.51 -9.00
C LYS A 35 -28.89 -20.86 -9.28
N SER A 36 -29.68 -21.93 -9.27
CA SER A 36 -29.19 -23.31 -9.45
C SER A 36 -29.08 -23.67 -10.94
N LEU A 37 -27.89 -23.48 -11.53
CA LEU A 37 -27.66 -23.72 -12.95
C LEU A 37 -27.81 -25.19 -13.34
N THR A 38 -27.32 -26.12 -12.52
CA THR A 38 -27.39 -27.57 -12.76
C THR A 38 -28.83 -28.06 -12.84
N GLN A 39 -29.69 -27.62 -11.93
CA GLN A 39 -31.12 -27.98 -11.95
C GLN A 39 -31.86 -27.29 -13.11
N ALA A 40 -31.48 -26.07 -13.48
CA ALA A 40 -32.03 -25.39 -14.66
C ALA A 40 -31.70 -26.15 -15.96
N LEU A 41 -30.48 -26.68 -16.10
CA LEU A 41 -30.08 -27.52 -17.23
C LEU A 41 -30.86 -28.84 -17.28
N GLN A 42 -31.06 -29.50 -16.14
CA GLN A 42 -31.86 -30.73 -16.05
C GLN A 42 -33.32 -30.49 -16.45
N LEU A 43 -33.93 -29.41 -15.95
CA LEU A 43 -35.30 -29.05 -16.29
C LEU A 43 -35.43 -28.67 -17.77
N HIS A 44 -34.45 -27.94 -18.34
CA HIS A 44 -34.41 -27.63 -19.76
C HIS A 44 -34.37 -28.90 -20.63
N ALA A 45 -33.50 -29.87 -20.31
CA ALA A 45 -33.44 -31.14 -21.01
C ALA A 45 -34.77 -31.92 -20.94
N HIS A 46 -35.41 -31.92 -19.77
CA HIS A 46 -36.72 -32.55 -19.58
C HIS A 46 -37.82 -31.88 -20.41
N VAL A 47 -37.95 -30.55 -20.41
CA VAL A 47 -39.00 -29.87 -21.20
C VAL A 47 -38.79 -29.96 -22.71
N THR A 48 -37.54 -30.12 -23.16
CA THR A 48 -37.19 -30.35 -24.57
C THR A 48 -37.51 -31.77 -25.00
N THR A 49 -37.12 -32.78 -24.21
CA THR A 49 -37.41 -34.20 -24.51
C THR A 49 -38.90 -34.53 -24.40
N ALA A 50 -39.63 -33.89 -23.48
CA ALA A 50 -41.08 -34.02 -23.35
C ALA A 50 -41.88 -33.22 -24.40
N GLY A 51 -41.23 -32.49 -25.32
CA GLY A 51 -41.89 -31.68 -26.36
C GLY A 51 -42.62 -30.42 -25.88
N THR A 52 -42.74 -30.22 -24.56
CA THR A 52 -43.47 -29.09 -23.94
C THR A 52 -42.91 -27.69 -24.24
N LEU A 53 -41.63 -27.60 -24.62
CA LEU A 53 -40.98 -26.34 -25.00
C LEU A 53 -41.33 -25.90 -26.43
N HIS A 54 -41.71 -26.82 -27.31
CA HIS A 54 -41.96 -26.51 -28.72
C HIS A 54 -43.13 -25.52 -28.88
N ARG A 55 -42.85 -24.36 -29.49
CA ARG A 55 -43.80 -23.23 -29.65
C ARG A 55 -44.33 -22.62 -28.34
N ASN A 56 -43.70 -22.88 -27.19
CA ASN A 56 -44.12 -22.33 -25.91
C ASN A 56 -43.30 -21.09 -25.51
N THR A 57 -43.73 -19.91 -25.98
CA THR A 57 -43.06 -18.63 -25.72
C THR A 57 -42.98 -18.29 -24.23
N TYR A 58 -43.96 -18.70 -23.42
CA TYR A 58 -43.97 -18.50 -21.97
C TYR A 58 -42.82 -19.26 -21.29
N LEU A 59 -42.67 -20.55 -21.60
CA LEU A 59 -41.57 -21.37 -21.06
C LEU A 59 -40.21 -20.89 -21.55
N ALA A 60 -40.08 -20.58 -22.83
CA ALA A 60 -38.84 -20.03 -23.39
C ALA A 60 -38.43 -18.72 -22.69
N THR A 61 -39.40 -17.84 -22.40
CA THR A 61 -39.17 -16.59 -21.66
C THR A 61 -38.67 -16.85 -20.23
N LYS A 62 -39.32 -17.76 -19.49
CA LYS A 62 -38.91 -18.11 -18.12
C LYS A 62 -37.55 -18.80 -18.08
N LEU A 63 -37.26 -19.63 -19.08
CA LEU A 63 -36.00 -20.34 -19.22
C LEU A 63 -34.84 -19.38 -19.52
N ALA A 64 -35.03 -18.43 -20.44
CA ALA A 64 -34.04 -17.37 -20.72
C ALA A 64 -33.75 -16.53 -19.47
N ALA A 65 -34.79 -16.13 -18.73
CA ALA A 65 -34.64 -15.39 -17.49
C ALA A 65 -33.88 -16.19 -16.41
N CYS A 66 -34.14 -17.49 -16.30
CA CYS A 66 -33.45 -18.38 -15.37
C CYS A 66 -31.94 -18.49 -15.71
N TYR A 67 -31.59 -18.73 -16.98
CA TYR A 67 -30.20 -18.75 -17.40
C TYR A 67 -29.47 -17.42 -17.18
N ALA A 68 -30.14 -16.30 -17.45
CA ALA A 68 -29.59 -14.97 -17.21
C ALA A 68 -29.32 -14.72 -15.71
N ALA A 69 -30.23 -15.14 -14.82
CA ALA A 69 -30.06 -15.04 -13.38
C ALA A 69 -28.93 -15.94 -12.83
N CYS A 70 -28.70 -17.08 -13.46
CA CYS A 70 -27.59 -18.00 -13.15
C CYS A 70 -26.25 -17.57 -13.76
N GLY A 71 -26.22 -16.48 -14.54
CA GLY A 71 -25.00 -15.99 -15.19
C GLY A 71 -24.59 -16.72 -16.47
N HIS A 72 -25.41 -17.66 -16.96
CA HIS A 72 -25.14 -18.40 -18.20
C HIS A 72 -25.65 -17.63 -19.44
N MET A 73 -25.07 -16.44 -19.65
CA MET A 73 -25.53 -15.48 -20.66
C MET A 73 -25.54 -15.99 -22.11
N PRO A 74 -24.60 -16.85 -22.58
CA PRO A 74 -24.65 -17.35 -23.96
C PRO A 74 -25.93 -18.12 -24.27
N HIS A 75 -26.40 -18.98 -23.37
CA HIS A 75 -27.63 -19.76 -23.59
C HIS A 75 -28.88 -18.90 -23.43
N ALA A 76 -28.88 -17.98 -22.45
CA ALA A 76 -29.96 -17.01 -22.31
C ALA A 76 -30.14 -16.18 -23.60
N GLN A 77 -29.03 -15.75 -24.20
CA GLN A 77 -29.01 -14.96 -25.43
C GLN A 77 -29.52 -15.74 -26.65
N LEU A 78 -29.18 -17.03 -26.76
CA LEU A 78 -29.69 -17.89 -27.84
C LEU A 78 -31.21 -18.02 -27.78
N ILE A 79 -31.76 -18.33 -26.59
CA ILE A 79 -33.21 -18.44 -26.40
C ILE A 79 -33.89 -17.08 -26.63
N PHE A 80 -33.26 -16.00 -26.16
CA PHE A 80 -33.75 -14.63 -26.37
C PHE A 80 -33.87 -14.27 -27.86
N GLN A 81 -32.94 -14.71 -28.70
CA GLN A 81 -32.98 -14.45 -30.15
C GLN A 81 -34.09 -15.24 -30.85
N GLN A 82 -34.39 -16.46 -30.39
CA GLN A 82 -35.44 -17.31 -30.96
C GLN A 82 -36.86 -16.81 -30.68
N ILE A 83 -37.05 -16.01 -29.62
CA ILE A 83 -38.35 -15.43 -29.26
C ILE A 83 -38.64 -14.21 -30.14
N VAL A 84 -39.65 -14.29 -31.01
CA VAL A 84 -40.04 -13.19 -31.92
C VAL A 84 -40.64 -12.01 -31.15
N LEU A 85 -41.68 -12.27 -30.35
CA LEU A 85 -42.35 -11.26 -29.53
C LEU A 85 -41.82 -11.31 -28.09
N LYS A 86 -40.94 -10.37 -27.77
CA LYS A 86 -40.29 -10.28 -26.46
C LYS A 86 -41.13 -9.44 -25.51
N SER A 87 -41.35 -9.93 -24.29
CA SER A 87 -42.04 -9.16 -23.25
C SER A 87 -41.07 -8.19 -22.54
N SER A 88 -41.60 -7.15 -21.90
CA SER A 88 -40.78 -6.24 -21.06
C SER A 88 -40.06 -7.02 -19.95
N PHE A 89 -40.70 -8.04 -19.38
CA PHE A 89 -40.07 -8.95 -18.40
C PHE A 89 -38.83 -9.64 -18.96
N LEU A 90 -38.87 -10.12 -20.21
CA LEU A 90 -37.73 -10.79 -20.85
C LEU A 90 -36.58 -9.80 -21.11
N TRP A 91 -36.89 -8.60 -21.61
CA TRP A 91 -35.90 -7.54 -21.77
C TRP A 91 -35.23 -7.20 -20.43
N ASN A 92 -36.02 -6.95 -19.38
CA ASN A 92 -35.51 -6.64 -18.04
C ASN A 92 -34.62 -7.77 -17.49
N SER A 93 -35.02 -9.03 -17.69
CA SER A 93 -34.24 -10.19 -17.25
C SER A 93 -32.88 -10.28 -17.95
N MET A 94 -32.82 -9.99 -19.25
CA MET A 94 -31.57 -10.01 -20.00
C MET A 94 -30.66 -8.82 -19.67
N ILE A 95 -31.23 -7.61 -19.54
CA ILE A 95 -30.51 -6.41 -19.12
C ILE A 95 -29.89 -6.62 -17.74
N ARG A 96 -30.68 -7.14 -16.78
CA ARG A 96 -30.20 -7.55 -15.45
C ARG A 96 -29.08 -8.58 -15.53
N GLY A 97 -29.27 -9.63 -16.32
CA GLY A 97 -28.27 -10.68 -16.50
C GLY A 97 -26.92 -10.13 -16.95
N TYR A 98 -26.90 -9.28 -17.99
CA TYR A 98 -25.65 -8.70 -18.47
C TYR A 98 -25.03 -7.68 -17.49
N ALA A 99 -25.85 -6.88 -16.78
CA ALA A 99 -25.38 -5.92 -15.78
C ALA A 99 -24.85 -6.58 -14.49
N CYS A 100 -25.33 -7.77 -14.15
CA CYS A 100 -24.89 -8.50 -12.96
C CYS A 100 -23.66 -9.39 -13.19
N ASN A 101 -23.41 -9.81 -14.43
CA ASN A 101 -22.34 -10.75 -14.79
C ASN A 101 -21.21 -10.08 -15.61
N SER A 102 -20.80 -8.88 -15.21
CA SER A 102 -19.62 -8.16 -15.73
C SER A 102 -19.63 -7.81 -17.22
N SER A 103 -20.81 -7.67 -17.85
CA SER A 103 -20.95 -7.21 -19.24
C SER A 103 -21.85 -5.98 -19.34
N SER A 104 -21.49 -4.94 -18.58
CA SER A 104 -22.20 -3.65 -18.53
C SER A 104 -22.43 -3.01 -19.92
N PRO A 105 -21.50 -3.09 -20.91
CA PRO A 105 -21.76 -2.57 -22.25
C PRO A 105 -22.92 -3.28 -22.96
N ARG A 106 -23.06 -4.59 -22.76
CA ARG A 106 -24.11 -5.39 -23.42
C ARG A 106 -25.48 -5.12 -22.83
N SER A 107 -25.55 -4.82 -21.52
CA SER A 107 -26.76 -4.34 -20.85
C SER A 107 -27.29 -3.06 -21.51
N LEU A 108 -26.43 -2.05 -21.74
CA LEU A 108 -26.82 -0.80 -22.39
C LEU A 108 -27.23 -0.98 -23.86
N LEU A 109 -26.61 -1.93 -24.56
CA LEU A 109 -27.00 -2.27 -25.93
C LEU A 109 -28.40 -2.89 -25.99
N LEU A 110 -28.74 -3.80 -25.07
CA LEU A 110 -30.08 -4.36 -24.98
C LEU A 110 -31.11 -3.31 -24.57
N TYR A 111 -30.77 -2.40 -23.66
CA TYR A 111 -31.62 -1.25 -23.32
C TYR A 111 -31.95 -0.39 -24.54
N ARG A 112 -30.95 -0.05 -25.36
CA ARG A 112 -31.17 0.67 -26.63
C ARG A 112 -32.05 -0.12 -27.60
N GLN A 113 -31.86 -1.43 -27.68
CA GLN A 113 -32.72 -2.27 -28.52
C GLN A 113 -34.16 -2.29 -28.02
N MET A 114 -34.38 -2.47 -26.71
CA MET A 114 -35.70 -2.42 -26.08
C MET A 114 -36.46 -1.14 -26.46
N LEU A 115 -35.80 0.02 -26.38
CA LEU A 115 -36.36 1.31 -26.80
C LEU A 115 -36.71 1.35 -28.29
N ARG A 116 -35.84 0.83 -29.16
CA ARG A 116 -36.08 0.77 -30.62
C ARG A 116 -37.27 -0.12 -30.99
N PHE A 117 -37.54 -1.16 -30.20
CA PHE A 117 -38.72 -2.02 -30.34
C PHE A 117 -39.98 -1.43 -29.68
N GLY A 118 -39.94 -0.20 -29.18
CA GLY A 118 -41.09 0.51 -28.63
C GLY A 118 -41.49 0.11 -27.21
N HIS A 119 -40.67 -0.68 -26.51
CA HIS A 119 -40.93 -1.04 -25.12
C HIS A 119 -40.55 0.11 -24.19
N LYS A 120 -41.47 0.47 -23.27
CA LYS A 120 -41.21 1.46 -22.23
C LYS A 120 -40.39 0.86 -21.09
N PRO A 121 -39.25 1.47 -20.71
CA PRO A 121 -38.50 1.09 -19.52
C PRO A 121 -39.32 1.33 -18.25
N ASP A 122 -39.12 0.47 -17.25
CA ASP A 122 -39.81 0.52 -15.96
C ASP A 122 -38.83 0.49 -14.78
N ASN A 123 -39.35 0.40 -13.55
CA ASN A 123 -38.58 0.31 -12.32
C ASN A 123 -37.73 -0.99 -12.20
N PHE A 124 -37.93 -1.97 -13.07
CA PHE A 124 -37.06 -3.14 -13.19
C PHE A 124 -36.01 -3.00 -14.30
N THR A 125 -36.15 -2.03 -15.22
CA THR A 125 -35.15 -1.73 -16.25
C THR A 125 -34.07 -0.79 -15.72
N TYR A 126 -34.46 0.38 -15.20
CA TYR A 126 -33.54 1.47 -14.88
C TYR A 126 -32.44 1.12 -13.88
N PRO A 127 -32.67 0.37 -12.79
CA PRO A 127 -31.62 -0.02 -11.84
C PRO A 127 -30.38 -0.63 -12.49
N PHE A 128 -30.58 -1.52 -13.47
CA PHE A 128 -29.50 -2.23 -14.14
C PHE A 128 -28.85 -1.40 -15.26
N VAL A 129 -29.59 -0.49 -15.88
CA VAL A 129 -29.04 0.49 -16.83
C VAL A 129 -28.17 1.51 -16.08
N LEU A 130 -28.65 2.04 -14.95
CA LEU A 130 -27.91 2.96 -14.09
C LEU A 130 -26.66 2.28 -13.50
N LYS A 131 -26.78 1.03 -13.05
CA LYS A 131 -25.62 0.21 -12.65
C LYS A 131 -24.58 0.14 -13.77
N ALA A 132 -25.00 -0.21 -15.00
CA ALA A 132 -24.10 -0.32 -16.13
C ALA A 132 -23.45 1.03 -16.51
N CYS A 133 -24.19 2.14 -16.43
CA CYS A 133 -23.63 3.49 -16.58
C CYS A 133 -22.58 3.79 -15.51
N GLY A 134 -22.84 3.43 -14.25
CA GLY A 134 -21.90 3.60 -13.14
C GLY A 134 -20.64 2.76 -13.29
N ASP A 135 -20.77 1.47 -13.64
CA ASP A 135 -19.65 0.54 -13.85
C ASP A 135 -18.71 1.00 -14.97
N LEU A 136 -19.27 1.64 -16.01
CA LEU A 136 -18.53 2.17 -17.16
C LEU A 136 -18.17 3.66 -17.01
N VAL A 137 -18.53 4.28 -15.89
CA VAL A 137 -18.31 5.71 -15.60
C VAL A 137 -18.84 6.63 -16.72
N LEU A 138 -19.97 6.26 -17.35
CA LEU A 138 -20.58 7.01 -18.46
C LEU A 138 -21.41 8.19 -17.96
N ARG A 139 -20.75 9.24 -17.46
CA ARG A 139 -21.38 10.39 -16.79
C ARG A 139 -22.53 11.02 -17.58
N GLU A 140 -22.31 11.35 -18.85
CA GLU A 140 -23.35 11.99 -19.68
C GLU A 140 -24.54 11.07 -19.94
N THR A 141 -24.28 9.80 -20.24
CA THR A 141 -25.33 8.82 -20.51
C THR A 141 -26.13 8.55 -19.23
N GLY A 142 -25.46 8.42 -18.09
CA GLY A 142 -26.09 8.28 -16.78
C GLY A 142 -27.00 9.45 -16.43
N ARG A 143 -26.55 10.69 -16.66
CA ARG A 143 -27.39 11.90 -16.45
C ARG A 143 -28.61 11.94 -17.39
N LYS A 144 -28.45 11.54 -18.65
CA LYS A 144 -29.59 11.41 -19.59
C LYS A 144 -30.59 10.34 -19.12
N VAL A 145 -30.11 9.19 -18.64
CA VAL A 145 -30.97 8.14 -18.09
C VAL A 145 -31.67 8.60 -16.80
N HIS A 146 -30.99 9.34 -15.92
CA HIS A 146 -31.62 9.96 -14.75
C HIS A 146 -32.74 10.94 -15.15
N ALA A 147 -32.53 11.79 -16.16
CA ALA A 147 -33.60 12.66 -16.67
C ALA A 147 -34.81 11.84 -17.17
N LEU A 148 -34.60 10.70 -17.83
CA LEU A 148 -35.67 9.80 -18.24
C LEU A 148 -36.40 9.15 -17.04
N VAL A 149 -35.69 8.84 -15.96
CA VAL A 149 -36.30 8.37 -14.70
C VAL A 149 -37.23 9.45 -14.11
N VAL A 150 -36.80 10.71 -14.14
CA VAL A 150 -37.61 11.86 -13.68
C VAL A 150 -38.85 12.04 -14.53
N VAL A 151 -38.69 12.11 -15.86
CA VAL A 151 -39.81 12.25 -16.80
C VAL A 151 -40.77 11.06 -16.73
N GLY A 152 -40.24 9.86 -16.46
CA GLY A 152 -41.02 8.63 -16.32
C GLY A 152 -41.77 8.50 -14.98
N GLY A 153 -41.60 9.45 -14.05
CA GLY A 153 -42.27 9.42 -12.73
C GLY A 153 -41.75 8.32 -11.80
N LEU A 154 -40.54 7.79 -12.04
CA LEU A 154 -39.96 6.67 -11.27
C LEU A 154 -39.02 7.14 -10.15
N VAL A 155 -39.04 8.43 -9.80
CA VAL A 155 -38.17 9.02 -8.76
C VAL A 155 -38.58 8.57 -7.36
N GLU A 156 -39.86 8.22 -7.17
CA GLU A 156 -40.39 7.76 -5.87
C GLU A 156 -40.07 6.28 -5.59
N ASP A 157 -39.60 5.53 -6.59
CA ASP A 157 -39.23 4.12 -6.42
C ASP A 157 -37.87 3.99 -5.71
N VAL A 158 -37.88 3.41 -4.51
CA VAL A 158 -36.68 3.26 -3.65
C VAL A 158 -35.57 2.46 -4.34
N TYR A 159 -35.92 1.47 -5.17
CA TYR A 159 -34.94 0.62 -5.85
C TYR A 159 -34.25 1.37 -7.00
N VAL A 160 -34.99 2.22 -7.72
CA VAL A 160 -34.44 3.15 -8.70
C VAL A 160 -33.59 4.22 -8.00
N GLY A 161 -34.07 4.78 -6.90
CA GLY A 161 -33.33 5.75 -6.06
C GLY A 161 -31.98 5.21 -5.60
N ASN A 162 -31.95 4.02 -4.99
CA ASN A 162 -30.71 3.35 -4.54
C ASN A 162 -29.72 3.14 -5.71
N SER A 163 -30.23 2.86 -6.91
CA SER A 163 -29.39 2.68 -8.10
C SER A 163 -28.83 4.01 -8.63
N LEU A 164 -29.59 5.11 -8.53
CA LEU A 164 -29.11 6.46 -8.84
C LEU A 164 -27.99 6.88 -7.87
N LEU A 165 -28.17 6.64 -6.56
CA LEU A 165 -27.13 6.90 -5.56
C LEU A 165 -25.83 6.17 -5.91
N SER A 166 -25.93 4.86 -6.14
CA SER A 166 -24.76 4.04 -6.51
C SER A 166 -24.07 4.52 -7.78
N MET A 167 -24.84 4.93 -8.79
CA MET A 167 -24.30 5.48 -10.04
C MET A 167 -23.52 6.79 -9.79
N TYR A 168 -24.10 7.74 -9.07
CA TYR A 168 -23.45 9.03 -8.81
C TYR A 168 -22.19 8.90 -7.95
N PHE A 169 -22.21 8.04 -6.93
CA PHE A 169 -21.01 7.73 -6.15
C PHE A 169 -19.90 7.10 -7.00
N LYS A 170 -20.23 6.26 -7.99
CA LYS A 170 -19.25 5.72 -8.95
C LYS A 170 -18.70 6.78 -9.90
N PHE A 171 -19.42 7.88 -10.12
CA PHE A 171 -18.93 9.01 -10.90
C PHE A 171 -17.99 9.93 -10.11
N GLY A 172 -17.95 9.79 -8.78
CA GLY A 172 -17.31 10.73 -7.86
C GLY A 172 -18.15 11.96 -7.53
N ASP A 173 -19.44 11.97 -7.91
CA ASP A 173 -20.33 13.13 -7.78
C ASP A 173 -21.16 13.00 -6.50
N VAL A 174 -20.51 13.22 -5.35
CA VAL A 174 -21.09 13.06 -4.01
C VAL A 174 -22.27 14.01 -3.79
N GLU A 175 -22.17 15.24 -4.30
CA GLU A 175 -23.24 16.24 -4.18
C GLU A 175 -24.51 15.83 -4.93
N ALA A 176 -24.38 15.31 -6.16
CA ALA A 176 -25.54 14.78 -6.88
C ALA A 176 -26.17 13.58 -6.16
N ALA A 177 -25.36 12.71 -5.54
CA ALA A 177 -25.88 11.61 -4.73
C ALA A 177 -26.66 12.11 -3.50
N ARG A 178 -26.14 13.10 -2.76
CA ARG A 178 -26.86 13.74 -1.64
C ARG A 178 -28.19 14.35 -2.10
N LEU A 179 -28.21 15.08 -3.21
CA LEU A 179 -29.43 15.67 -3.77
C LEU A 179 -30.48 14.61 -4.16
N VAL A 180 -30.05 13.47 -4.71
CA VAL A 180 -30.96 12.35 -5.00
C VAL A 180 -31.53 11.79 -3.69
N PHE A 181 -30.68 11.56 -2.69
CA PHE A 181 -31.09 11.02 -1.39
C PHE A 181 -32.10 11.92 -0.65
N ASP A 182 -31.87 13.24 -0.69
CA ASP A 182 -32.74 14.23 -0.05
C ASP A 182 -34.13 14.26 -0.70
N LYS A 183 -34.21 13.99 -2.00
CA LYS A 183 -35.48 13.92 -2.75
C LYS A 183 -36.23 12.59 -2.61
N MET A 184 -35.61 11.55 -2.05
CA MET A 184 -36.30 10.26 -1.84
C MET A 184 -37.33 10.39 -0.71
N LEU A 185 -38.61 10.13 -1.03
CA LEU A 185 -39.71 10.16 -0.06
C LEU A 185 -39.67 8.99 0.92
N VAL A 186 -39.25 7.82 0.43
CA VAL A 186 -39.06 6.60 1.23
C VAL A 186 -37.60 6.20 1.12
N ARG A 187 -36.98 5.93 2.27
CA ARG A 187 -35.59 5.47 2.38
C ARG A 187 -35.60 4.16 3.14
N ASP A 188 -34.89 3.17 2.62
CA ASP A 188 -34.69 1.90 3.29
C ASP A 188 -33.25 1.80 3.84
N LEU A 189 -32.96 0.71 4.55
CA LEU A 189 -31.62 0.45 5.06
C LEU A 189 -30.57 0.42 3.93
N VAL A 190 -30.95 0.01 2.72
CA VAL A 190 -30.07 0.00 1.54
C VAL A 190 -29.74 1.42 1.09
N SER A 191 -30.69 2.36 1.13
CA SER A 191 -30.45 3.79 0.86
C SER A 191 -29.39 4.35 1.80
N TRP A 192 -29.53 4.13 3.11
CA TRP A 192 -28.58 4.59 4.12
C TRP A 192 -27.20 3.95 3.97
N ASN A 193 -27.15 2.62 3.77
CA ASN A 193 -25.89 1.90 3.54
C ASN A 193 -25.17 2.38 2.28
N THR A 194 -25.92 2.69 1.21
CA THR A 194 -25.36 3.23 -0.03
C THR A 194 -24.76 4.62 0.19
N MET A 195 -25.41 5.47 0.99
CA MET A 195 -24.88 6.79 1.35
C MET A 195 -23.61 6.69 2.19
N VAL A 196 -23.62 5.88 3.26
CA VAL A 196 -22.42 5.70 4.12
C VAL A 196 -21.25 5.18 3.30
N LEU A 197 -21.41 4.05 2.60
CA LEU A 197 -20.33 3.45 1.82
C LEU A 197 -19.90 4.33 0.65
N GLY A 198 -20.84 5.06 0.03
CA GLY A 198 -20.58 5.98 -1.06
C GLY A 198 -19.72 7.16 -0.64
N CYS A 199 -20.01 7.75 0.53
CA CYS A 199 -19.19 8.81 1.12
C CYS A 199 -17.77 8.31 1.42
N VAL A 200 -17.63 7.16 2.10
CA VAL A 200 -16.30 6.59 2.42
C VAL A 200 -15.46 6.32 1.18
N LYS A 201 -16.04 5.68 0.15
CA LYS A 201 -15.33 5.37 -1.10
C LYS A 201 -14.87 6.60 -1.89
N ASN A 202 -15.46 7.77 -1.62
CA ASN A 202 -15.09 9.03 -2.25
C ASN A 202 -14.28 9.95 -1.31
N GLY A 203 -13.75 9.43 -0.20
CA GLY A 203 -12.90 10.17 0.74
C GLY A 203 -13.67 11.10 1.69
N GLU A 204 -14.99 11.06 1.70
CA GLU A 204 -15.87 11.92 2.51
C GLU A 204 -16.22 11.26 3.85
N ALA A 205 -15.20 10.90 4.63
CA ALA A 205 -15.37 10.20 5.91
C ALA A 205 -16.26 10.97 6.90
N ARG A 206 -16.14 12.32 6.97
CA ARG A 206 -17.02 13.15 7.80
C ARG A 206 -18.48 13.06 7.34
N GLY A 207 -18.72 13.10 6.02
CA GLY A 207 -20.05 12.93 5.45
C GLY A 207 -20.67 11.57 5.82
N ALA A 208 -19.88 10.51 5.91
CA ALA A 208 -20.36 9.20 6.37
C ALA A 208 -20.88 9.23 7.82
N PHE A 209 -20.20 9.94 8.73
CA PHE A 209 -20.66 10.10 10.12
C PHE A 209 -21.90 10.98 10.24
N GLU A 210 -22.04 12.01 9.41
CA GLU A 210 -23.25 12.84 9.34
C GLU A 210 -24.47 12.01 8.90
N VAL A 211 -24.29 11.20 7.85
CA VAL A 211 -25.31 10.27 7.36
C VAL A 211 -25.70 9.27 8.46
N TRP A 212 -24.74 8.73 9.20
CA TRP A 212 -25.01 7.85 10.35
C TRP A 212 -25.83 8.55 11.45
N GLY A 213 -25.48 9.79 11.77
CA GLY A 213 -26.24 10.59 12.73
C GLY A 213 -27.68 10.87 12.28
N HIS A 214 -27.90 11.09 10.98
CA HIS A 214 -29.24 11.28 10.41
C HIS A 214 -30.04 9.97 10.40
N MET A 215 -29.43 8.86 9.97
CA MET A 215 -30.01 7.52 10.00
C MET A 215 -30.58 7.15 11.38
N ARG A 216 -29.82 7.43 12.45
CA ARG A 216 -30.24 7.16 13.83
C ARG A 216 -31.38 8.05 14.30
N ARG A 217 -31.44 9.31 13.84
CA ARG A 217 -32.53 10.24 14.18
C ARG A 217 -33.84 9.83 13.50
N ASP A 218 -33.76 9.25 12.31
CA ASP A 218 -34.90 8.70 11.57
C ASP A 218 -35.33 7.30 12.07
N GLY A 219 -34.74 6.82 13.18
CA GLY A 219 -35.13 5.57 13.85
C GLY A 219 -34.52 4.29 13.23
N PHE A 220 -33.59 4.41 12.29
CA PHE A 220 -32.91 3.27 11.70
C PHE A 220 -31.74 2.80 12.57
N VAL A 221 -31.59 1.48 12.68
CA VAL A 221 -30.47 0.82 13.34
C VAL A 221 -29.53 0.27 12.27
N GLY A 222 -28.27 0.69 12.30
CA GLY A 222 -27.25 0.19 11.38
C GLY A 222 -27.04 -1.31 11.47
N ASP A 223 -26.80 -1.93 10.32
CA ASP A 223 -26.39 -3.33 10.23
C ASP A 223 -24.86 -3.45 10.14
N GLY A 224 -24.36 -4.68 10.02
CA GLY A 224 -22.93 -4.92 9.85
C GLY A 224 -22.33 -4.15 8.66
N THR A 225 -23.08 -3.99 7.57
CA THR A 225 -22.62 -3.24 6.39
C THR A 225 -22.41 -1.77 6.71
N THR A 226 -23.34 -1.15 7.45
CA THR A 226 -23.17 0.25 7.88
C THR A 226 -21.94 0.40 8.78
N LEU A 227 -21.79 -0.48 9.77
CA LEU A 227 -20.72 -0.42 10.76
C LEU A 227 -19.34 -0.64 10.13
N LEU A 228 -19.21 -1.56 9.15
CA LEU A 228 -17.97 -1.76 8.41
C LEU A 228 -17.55 -0.50 7.65
N GLY A 229 -18.50 0.17 6.96
CA GLY A 229 -18.23 1.44 6.30
C GLY A 229 -17.73 2.51 7.27
N LEU A 230 -18.39 2.65 8.42
CA LEU A 230 -18.01 3.64 9.43
C LEU A 230 -16.68 3.35 10.11
N LEU A 231 -16.34 2.07 10.37
CA LEU A 231 -15.05 1.69 10.93
C LEU A 231 -13.90 2.00 9.95
N SER A 232 -14.11 1.76 8.65
CA SER A 232 -13.18 2.18 7.59
C SER A 232 -12.98 3.69 7.63
N ALA A 233 -14.08 4.46 7.63
CA ALA A 233 -14.01 5.92 7.73
C ALA A 233 -13.26 6.40 8.99
N CYS A 234 -13.49 5.76 10.14
CA CYS A 234 -12.77 6.07 11.39
C CYS A 234 -11.27 5.83 11.24
N GLY A 235 -10.88 4.73 10.59
CA GLY A 235 -9.48 4.44 10.30
C GLY A 235 -8.86 5.50 9.39
N ASP A 236 -9.57 5.90 8.33
CA ASP A 236 -9.09 6.87 7.34
C ASP A 236 -8.83 8.26 7.94
N VAL A 237 -9.65 8.71 8.89
CA VAL A 237 -9.47 10.00 9.58
C VAL A 237 -8.80 9.89 10.94
N MET A 238 -8.38 8.69 11.35
CA MET A 238 -7.79 8.38 12.66
C MET A 238 -8.63 8.86 13.85
N ASP A 239 -9.97 8.87 13.74
CA ASP A 239 -10.88 9.30 14.80
C ASP A 239 -11.16 8.16 15.79
N LEU A 240 -10.24 7.99 16.73
CA LEU A 240 -10.32 6.97 17.78
C LEU A 240 -11.57 7.11 18.66
N LYS A 241 -12.11 8.33 18.82
CA LYS A 241 -13.27 8.57 19.68
C LYS A 241 -14.50 7.94 19.05
N VAL A 242 -14.78 8.27 17.78
CA VAL A 242 -15.91 7.69 17.05
C VAL A 242 -15.74 6.17 16.90
N GLY A 243 -14.51 5.71 16.65
CA GLY A 243 -14.21 4.27 16.62
C GLY A 243 -14.58 3.54 17.92
N LYS A 244 -14.29 4.13 19.09
CA LYS A 244 -14.70 3.61 20.40
C LYS A 244 -16.21 3.66 20.61
N GLU A 245 -16.89 4.69 20.11
CA GLU A 245 -18.36 4.78 20.17
C GLU A 245 -19.02 3.66 19.37
N ILE A 246 -18.51 3.39 18.16
CA ILE A 246 -18.96 2.29 17.29
C ILE A 246 -18.68 0.94 17.96
N HIS A 247 -17.48 0.71 18.47
CA HIS A 247 -17.15 -0.52 19.21
C HIS A 247 -18.08 -0.72 20.42
N GLY A 248 -18.33 0.33 21.21
CA GLY A 248 -19.28 0.28 22.32
C GLY A 248 -20.72 -0.01 21.86
N PHE A 249 -21.13 0.50 20.69
CA PHE A 249 -22.42 0.18 20.08
C PHE A 249 -22.52 -1.31 19.69
N VAL A 250 -21.45 -1.88 19.13
CA VAL A 250 -21.38 -3.32 18.79
C VAL A 250 -21.50 -4.18 20.04
N LEU A 251 -20.81 -3.83 21.13
CA LEU A 251 -20.88 -4.57 22.39
C LEU A 251 -22.29 -4.53 23.01
N ARG A 252 -22.96 -3.37 23.00
CA ARG A 252 -24.31 -3.21 23.56
C ARG A 252 -25.39 -3.92 22.76
N ASN A 253 -25.25 -3.98 21.43
CA ASN A 253 -26.26 -4.55 20.54
C ASN A 253 -25.91 -5.95 20.03
N GLY A 254 -24.77 -6.51 20.45
CA GLY A 254 -24.22 -7.78 19.96
C GLY A 254 -24.83 -9.05 20.56
N GLY A 255 -25.63 -8.94 21.64
CA GLY A 255 -26.15 -10.08 22.42
C GLY A 255 -26.98 -11.10 21.66
N ASN A 256 -27.54 -10.74 20.49
CA ASN A 256 -28.35 -11.64 19.64
C ASN A 256 -27.57 -12.26 18.46
N GLY A 257 -26.23 -12.14 18.42
CA GLY A 257 -25.39 -12.75 17.37
C GLY A 257 -25.51 -12.16 15.95
N LYS A 258 -26.43 -11.21 15.72
CA LYS A 258 -26.66 -10.60 14.40
C LYS A 258 -25.62 -9.53 14.01
N VAL A 259 -25.01 -8.87 14.98
CA VAL A 259 -24.05 -7.77 14.75
C VAL A 259 -22.61 -8.18 15.10
N HIS A 260 -22.43 -9.00 16.13
CA HIS A 260 -21.12 -9.47 16.56
C HIS A 260 -20.68 -10.71 15.75
N ASN A 261 -20.01 -10.49 14.62
CA ASN A 261 -19.41 -11.55 13.81
C ASN A 261 -17.89 -11.34 13.64
N GLY A 262 -17.17 -12.39 13.24
CA GLY A 262 -15.71 -12.35 13.09
C GLY A 262 -15.22 -11.23 12.17
N PHE A 263 -15.93 -10.99 11.05
CA PHE A 263 -15.62 -9.92 10.11
C PHE A 263 -15.64 -8.53 10.76
N LEU A 264 -16.68 -8.22 11.53
CA LEU A 264 -16.80 -6.93 12.20
C LEU A 264 -15.72 -6.76 13.27
N MET A 265 -15.38 -7.83 13.99
CA MET A 265 -14.29 -7.80 14.98
C MET A 265 -12.94 -7.52 14.32
N ASN A 266 -12.65 -8.16 13.18
CA ASN A 266 -11.43 -7.90 12.41
C ASN A 266 -11.36 -6.44 11.95
N SER A 267 -12.48 -5.85 11.51
CA SER A 267 -12.54 -4.42 11.16
C SER A 267 -12.38 -3.49 12.37
N ILE A 268 -12.82 -3.87 13.57
CA ILE A 268 -12.57 -3.08 14.79
C ILE A 268 -11.08 -3.16 15.16
N ILE A 269 -10.44 -4.32 15.04
CA ILE A 269 -8.99 -4.48 15.24
C ILE A 269 -8.24 -3.58 14.26
N ASP A 270 -8.59 -3.61 12.97
CA ASP A 270 -7.98 -2.77 11.94
C ASP A 270 -8.18 -1.28 12.22
N MET A 271 -9.40 -0.85 12.61
CA MET A 271 -9.68 0.52 13.02
C MET A 271 -8.79 0.96 14.20
N TYR A 272 -8.61 0.11 15.22
CA TYR A 272 -7.69 0.45 16.32
C TYR A 272 -6.23 0.54 15.86
N CYS A 273 -5.80 -0.30 14.92
CA CYS A 273 -4.47 -0.21 14.33
C CYS A 273 -4.29 1.09 13.54
N ASN A 274 -5.28 1.47 12.70
CA ASN A 274 -5.29 2.72 11.93
C ASN A 274 -5.26 3.96 12.84
N CYS A 275 -5.93 3.91 13.99
CA CYS A 275 -5.94 4.96 14.99
C CYS A 275 -4.75 4.92 15.98
N GLU A 276 -3.66 4.21 15.64
CA GLU A 276 -2.44 4.06 16.44
C GLU A 276 -2.65 3.48 17.87
N SER A 277 -3.79 2.83 18.11
CA SER A 277 -4.16 2.27 19.42
C SER A 277 -3.85 0.77 19.50
N MET A 278 -2.56 0.42 19.34
CA MET A 278 -2.10 -0.97 19.29
C MET A 278 -2.44 -1.79 20.54
N SER A 279 -2.49 -1.15 21.71
CA SER A 279 -2.86 -1.82 22.96
C SER A 279 -4.33 -2.26 22.97
N CYS A 280 -5.24 -1.49 22.39
CA CYS A 280 -6.64 -1.87 22.23
C CYS A 280 -6.80 -2.95 21.15
N ALA A 281 -6.09 -2.82 20.03
CA ALA A 281 -6.08 -3.81 18.95
C ALA A 281 -5.62 -5.20 19.46
N LYS A 282 -4.46 -5.25 20.14
CA LYS A 282 -3.88 -6.49 20.69
C LYS A 282 -4.80 -7.15 21.72
N LYS A 283 -5.36 -6.39 22.66
CA LYS A 283 -6.33 -6.92 23.65
C LYS A 283 -7.56 -7.53 22.99
N LEU A 284 -8.09 -6.88 21.94
CA LEU A 284 -9.25 -7.37 21.23
C LEU A 284 -8.93 -8.66 20.46
N PHE A 285 -7.79 -8.69 19.79
CA PHE A 285 -7.27 -9.86 19.10
C PHE A 285 -7.06 -11.05 20.05
N GLU A 286 -6.40 -10.85 21.18
CA GLU A 286 -6.18 -11.88 22.21
C GLU A 286 -7.50 -12.45 22.70
N GLY A 287 -8.51 -11.61 22.90
CA GLY A 287 -9.86 -12.00 23.31
C GLY A 287 -10.70 -12.76 22.27
N LEU A 288 -10.26 -12.86 21.01
CA LEU A 288 -10.96 -13.64 19.98
C LEU A 288 -10.89 -15.14 20.31
N ARG A 289 -12.06 -15.80 20.35
CA ARG A 289 -12.19 -17.25 20.53
C ARG A 289 -11.57 -18.05 19.39
N VAL A 290 -11.76 -17.57 18.16
CA VAL A 290 -11.21 -18.14 16.94
C VAL A 290 -10.51 -16.99 16.21
N LYS A 291 -9.23 -17.17 15.92
CA LYS A 291 -8.41 -16.22 15.17
C LYS A 291 -8.24 -16.80 13.78
N ASP A 292 -8.81 -16.14 12.78
CA ASP A 292 -8.62 -16.50 11.37
C ASP A 292 -7.46 -15.71 10.76
N VAL A 293 -7.04 -16.09 9.54
CA VAL A 293 -5.99 -15.41 8.78
C VAL A 293 -6.22 -13.89 8.69
N VAL A 294 -7.48 -13.45 8.56
CA VAL A 294 -7.82 -12.02 8.49
C VAL A 294 -7.52 -11.31 9.81
N SER A 295 -7.88 -11.90 10.95
CA SER A 295 -7.59 -11.33 12.28
C SER A 295 -6.09 -11.19 12.54
N TRP A 296 -5.29 -12.18 12.12
CA TRP A 296 -3.83 -12.13 12.17
C TRP A 296 -3.30 -11.02 11.27
N ASN A 297 -3.76 -10.96 10.02
CA ASN A 297 -3.33 -9.98 9.05
C ASN A 297 -3.63 -8.53 9.46
N SER A 298 -4.78 -8.27 10.09
CA SER A 298 -5.10 -6.94 10.63
C SER A 298 -4.07 -6.48 11.65
N LEU A 299 -3.67 -7.36 12.59
CA LEU A 299 -2.71 -7.01 13.63
C LEU A 299 -1.28 -6.92 13.08
N ILE A 300 -0.86 -7.91 12.28
CA ILE A 300 0.47 -7.97 11.64
C ILE A 300 0.69 -6.73 10.75
N SER A 301 -0.27 -6.36 9.92
CA SER A 301 -0.17 -5.17 9.05
C SER A 301 -0.26 -3.86 9.84
N GLY A 302 -0.97 -3.86 10.98
CA GLY A 302 -0.98 -2.72 11.90
C GLY A 302 0.40 -2.44 12.49
N TYR A 303 1.08 -3.47 12.98
CA TYR A 303 2.46 -3.34 13.50
C TYR A 303 3.48 -3.02 12.42
N GLU A 304 3.33 -3.59 11.22
CA GLU A 304 4.22 -3.31 10.07
C GLU A 304 4.19 -1.82 9.72
N ARG A 305 3.00 -1.21 9.60
CA ARG A 305 2.87 0.22 9.28
C ARG A 305 3.49 1.14 10.33
N ARG A 306 3.57 0.70 11.58
CA ARG A 306 4.22 1.45 12.67
C ARG A 306 5.75 1.30 12.69
N GLY A 307 6.30 0.41 11.87
CA GLY A 307 7.73 0.10 11.86
C GLY A 307 8.17 -0.88 12.96
N ASP A 308 7.23 -1.56 13.63
CA ASP A 308 7.53 -2.48 14.73
C ASP A 308 7.86 -3.89 14.20
N ALA A 309 8.90 -4.00 13.36
CA ALA A 309 9.27 -5.23 12.66
C ALA A 309 9.37 -6.49 13.55
N PHE A 310 9.88 -6.36 14.77
CA PHE A 310 10.03 -7.50 15.68
C PHE A 310 8.68 -8.10 16.10
N GLU A 311 7.68 -7.27 16.38
CA GLU A 311 6.34 -7.74 16.75
C GLU A 311 5.67 -8.41 15.54
N VAL A 312 5.87 -7.88 14.32
CA VAL A 312 5.38 -8.50 13.08
C VAL A 312 5.93 -9.93 12.94
N LEU A 313 7.23 -10.11 13.16
CA LEU A 313 7.89 -11.42 13.05
C LEU A 313 7.47 -12.38 14.17
N GLU A 314 7.25 -11.87 15.38
CA GLU A 314 6.72 -12.66 16.50
C GLU A 314 5.29 -13.16 16.20
N LEU A 315 4.39 -12.26 15.81
CA LEU A 315 3.01 -12.60 15.44
C LEU A 315 2.96 -13.56 14.26
N PHE A 316 3.83 -13.38 13.26
CA PHE A 316 3.98 -14.33 12.16
C PHE A 316 4.40 -15.72 12.65
N GLY A 317 5.37 -15.79 13.57
CA GLY A 317 5.77 -17.05 14.20
C GLY A 317 4.61 -17.71 14.95
N GLN A 318 3.85 -16.94 15.74
CA GLN A 318 2.69 -17.43 16.48
C GLN A 318 1.58 -17.93 15.54
N MET A 319 1.31 -17.23 14.45
CA MET A 319 0.34 -17.63 13.41
C MET A 319 0.71 -18.99 12.81
N VAL A 320 1.98 -19.17 12.43
CA VAL A 320 2.47 -20.42 11.83
C VAL A 320 2.44 -21.57 12.83
N VAL A 321 2.87 -21.34 14.08
CA VAL A 321 2.80 -22.35 15.15
C VAL A 321 1.36 -22.71 15.49
N GLY A 322 0.44 -21.75 15.39
CA GLY A 322 -1.01 -21.95 15.54
C GLY A 322 -1.66 -22.76 14.43
N GLY A 323 -0.92 -23.12 13.37
CA GLY A 323 -1.41 -23.93 12.24
C GLY A 323 -2.14 -23.13 11.15
N GLU A 324 -2.21 -21.81 11.28
CA GLU A 324 -2.77 -20.94 10.24
C GLU A 324 -1.81 -20.85 9.04
N VAL A 325 -2.36 -20.72 7.83
CA VAL A 325 -1.59 -20.65 6.60
C VAL A 325 -1.42 -19.18 6.19
N PRO A 326 -0.18 -18.64 6.19
CA PRO A 326 0.08 -17.29 5.71
C PRO A 326 -0.35 -17.10 4.25
N ASP A 327 -1.15 -16.06 4.01
CA ASP A 327 -1.60 -15.64 2.68
C ASP A 327 -0.70 -14.52 2.12
N GLU A 328 -1.07 -13.97 0.97
CA GLU A 328 -0.31 -12.91 0.32
C GLU A 328 -0.20 -11.64 1.19
N VAL A 329 -1.25 -11.29 1.94
CA VAL A 329 -1.25 -10.14 2.84
C VAL A 329 -0.29 -10.37 3.99
N THR A 330 -0.29 -11.56 4.60
CA THR A 330 0.70 -11.91 5.64
C THR A 330 2.12 -11.78 5.10
N VAL A 331 2.38 -12.35 3.93
CA VAL A 331 3.71 -12.35 3.31
C VAL A 331 4.20 -10.93 3.03
N ILE A 332 3.35 -10.05 2.48
CA ILE A 332 3.71 -8.66 2.20
C ILE A 332 4.14 -7.96 3.50
N SER A 333 3.37 -8.11 4.58
CA SER A 333 3.69 -7.47 5.85
C SER A 333 4.97 -8.02 6.48
N VAL A 334 5.23 -9.33 6.37
CA VAL A 334 6.49 -9.93 6.84
C VAL A 334 7.69 -9.47 6.01
N LEU A 335 7.55 -9.32 4.69
CA LEU A 335 8.58 -8.74 3.83
C LEU A 335 8.85 -7.27 4.17
N GLY A 336 7.80 -6.51 4.50
CA GLY A 336 7.89 -5.15 5.04
C GLY A 336 8.70 -5.08 6.33
N ALA A 337 8.44 -5.97 7.29
CA ALA A 337 9.26 -6.09 8.49
C ALA A 337 10.73 -6.44 8.17
N CYS A 338 10.97 -7.39 7.26
CA CYS A 338 12.34 -7.74 6.84
C CYS A 338 13.08 -6.54 6.24
N ASN A 339 12.40 -5.72 5.42
CA ASN A 339 12.92 -4.47 4.87
C ASN A 339 13.33 -3.49 6.00
N GLN A 340 12.46 -3.27 6.99
CA GLN A 340 12.67 -2.33 8.09
C GLN A 340 13.94 -2.64 8.91
N ILE A 341 14.20 -3.92 9.19
CA ILE A 341 15.38 -4.37 9.94
C ILE A 341 16.50 -4.92 9.04
N SER A 342 16.41 -4.73 7.72
CA SER A 342 17.41 -5.21 6.74
C SER A 342 17.74 -6.71 6.85
N ALA A 343 16.76 -7.54 7.21
CA ALA A 343 16.92 -8.98 7.47
C ALA A 343 16.88 -9.81 6.17
N LEU A 344 17.98 -9.77 5.42
CA LEU A 344 18.08 -10.38 4.08
C LEU A 344 17.80 -11.89 4.09
N ARG A 345 18.34 -12.62 5.09
CA ARG A 345 18.23 -14.09 5.12
C ARG A 345 16.81 -14.54 5.43
N LEU A 346 16.13 -13.83 6.32
CA LEU A 346 14.73 -14.06 6.62
C LEU A 346 13.85 -13.75 5.41
N GLY A 347 14.06 -12.59 4.77
CA GLY A 347 13.36 -12.21 3.54
C GLY A 347 13.53 -13.23 2.41
N ALA A 348 14.74 -13.78 2.22
CA ALA A 348 14.99 -14.85 1.25
C ALA A 348 14.27 -16.18 1.60
N SER A 349 14.13 -16.49 2.89
CA SER A 349 13.36 -17.65 3.36
C SER A 349 11.87 -17.47 3.08
N VAL A 350 11.34 -16.26 3.29
CA VAL A 350 9.96 -15.89 2.94
C VAL A 350 9.75 -15.92 1.42
N HIS A 351 10.70 -15.45 0.62
CA HIS A 351 10.64 -15.58 -0.84
C HIS A 351 10.57 -17.06 -1.28
N SER A 352 11.33 -17.94 -0.63
CA SER A 352 11.22 -19.38 -0.91
C SER A 352 9.82 -19.93 -0.59
N TYR A 353 9.15 -19.40 0.44
CA TYR A 353 7.75 -19.72 0.74
C TYR A 353 6.78 -19.21 -0.34
N VAL A 354 6.98 -17.98 -0.83
CA VAL A 354 6.20 -17.38 -1.93
C VAL A 354 6.20 -18.28 -3.17
N ILE A 355 7.37 -18.76 -3.59
CA ILE A 355 7.50 -19.65 -4.74
C ILE A 355 6.76 -20.96 -4.50
N LYS A 356 6.94 -21.59 -3.33
CA LYS A 356 6.28 -22.87 -2.99
C LYS A 356 4.75 -22.76 -2.92
N ARG A 357 4.21 -21.59 -2.54
CA ARG A 357 2.76 -21.34 -2.50
C ARG A 357 2.16 -20.91 -3.84
N GLY A 358 2.98 -20.69 -4.87
CA GLY A 358 2.51 -20.21 -6.16
C GLY A 358 2.19 -18.71 -6.20
N TYR A 359 2.63 -17.94 -5.20
CA TYR A 359 2.43 -16.49 -5.15
C TYR A 359 3.43 -15.70 -6.02
N GLY A 360 4.38 -16.38 -6.69
CA GLY A 360 5.44 -15.73 -7.47
C GLY A 360 4.95 -14.86 -8.65
N LEU A 361 3.73 -15.09 -9.15
CA LEU A 361 3.12 -14.28 -10.21
C LEU A 361 2.28 -13.12 -9.67
N ASN A 362 2.11 -13.00 -8.35
CA ASN A 362 1.35 -11.91 -7.74
C ASN A 362 2.19 -10.62 -7.75
N VAL A 363 1.75 -9.62 -8.53
CA VAL A 363 2.46 -8.34 -8.71
C VAL A 363 2.67 -7.58 -7.40
N VAL A 364 1.75 -7.68 -6.45
CA VAL A 364 1.85 -6.99 -5.15
C VAL A 364 2.94 -7.64 -4.29
N VAL A 365 2.97 -8.98 -4.25
CA VAL A 365 4.04 -9.74 -3.57
C VAL A 365 5.39 -9.51 -4.25
N GLY A 366 5.43 -9.50 -5.59
CA GLY A 366 6.62 -9.16 -6.37
C GLY A 366 7.17 -7.77 -6.04
N THR A 367 6.31 -6.76 -5.97
CA THR A 367 6.68 -5.39 -5.55
C THR A 367 7.28 -5.37 -4.14
N ALA A 368 6.66 -6.08 -3.18
CA ALA A 368 7.17 -6.18 -1.82
C ALA A 368 8.55 -6.88 -1.77
N LEU A 369 8.77 -7.90 -2.60
CA LEU A 369 10.07 -8.58 -2.73
C LEU A 369 11.14 -7.68 -3.33
N VAL A 370 10.82 -6.89 -4.37
CA VAL A 370 11.74 -5.89 -4.95
C VAL A 370 12.18 -4.92 -3.86
N GLY A 371 11.22 -4.34 -3.12
CA GLY A 371 11.49 -3.43 -2.02
C GLY A 371 12.32 -4.08 -0.91
N MET A 372 12.00 -5.30 -0.51
CA MET A 372 12.75 -6.04 0.51
C MET A 372 14.20 -6.28 0.08
N TYR A 373 14.44 -6.83 -1.11
CA TYR A 373 15.80 -7.12 -1.56
C TYR A 373 16.64 -5.86 -1.74
N ALA A 374 16.07 -4.79 -2.32
CA ALA A 374 16.76 -3.52 -2.48
C ALA A 374 17.15 -2.93 -1.11
N ASN A 375 16.22 -2.86 -0.17
CA ASN A 375 16.49 -2.31 1.17
C ASN A 375 17.28 -3.24 2.10
N CYS A 376 17.50 -4.50 1.71
CA CYS A 376 18.42 -5.42 2.38
C CYS A 376 19.80 -5.48 1.69
N GLY A 377 20.07 -4.57 0.75
CA GLY A 377 21.37 -4.42 0.09
C GLY A 377 21.63 -5.44 -1.01
N SER A 378 20.62 -6.15 -1.51
CA SER A 378 20.73 -7.12 -2.61
C SER A 378 20.01 -6.61 -3.87
N LEU A 379 20.59 -5.58 -4.49
CA LEU A 379 20.02 -4.98 -5.70
C LEU A 379 19.92 -5.98 -6.87
N ILE A 380 20.83 -6.94 -6.96
CA ILE A 380 20.80 -8.00 -8.00
C ILE A 380 19.53 -8.84 -7.88
N CYS A 381 19.16 -9.25 -6.67
CA CYS A 381 17.93 -10.02 -6.45
C CYS A 381 16.68 -9.17 -6.69
N ALA A 382 16.72 -7.88 -6.33
CA ALA A 382 15.64 -6.95 -6.63
C ALA A 382 15.40 -6.83 -8.14
N CYS A 383 16.46 -6.66 -8.95
CA CYS A 383 16.36 -6.65 -10.41
C CYS A 383 15.75 -7.94 -10.96
N ARG A 384 16.23 -9.10 -10.50
CA ARG A 384 15.72 -10.41 -10.97
C ARG A 384 14.22 -10.57 -10.72
N VAL A 385 13.77 -10.25 -9.50
CA VAL A 385 12.35 -10.30 -9.16
C VAL A 385 11.57 -9.33 -10.06
N TYR A 386 12.03 -8.10 -10.22
CA TYR A 386 11.37 -7.10 -11.08
C TYR A 386 11.26 -7.57 -12.54
N ASP A 387 12.33 -8.15 -13.07
CA ASP A 387 12.40 -8.65 -14.44
C ASP A 387 11.43 -9.81 -14.67
N GLU A 388 11.32 -10.73 -13.71
CA GLU A 388 10.44 -11.92 -13.74
C GLU A 388 8.95 -11.59 -13.53
N MET A 389 8.60 -10.40 -13.05
CA MET A 389 7.20 -10.00 -12.84
C MET A 389 6.41 -9.94 -14.16
N PRO A 390 5.18 -10.49 -14.20
CA PRO A 390 4.36 -10.54 -15.42
C PRO A 390 3.89 -9.14 -15.88
N GLU A 391 3.67 -8.24 -14.92
CA GLU A 391 3.32 -6.85 -15.16
C GLU A 391 4.18 -5.95 -14.25
N LYS A 392 4.74 -4.90 -14.83
CA LYS A 392 5.54 -3.89 -14.14
C LYS A 392 4.71 -2.61 -14.02
N ASN A 393 3.76 -2.63 -13.09
CA ASN A 393 2.90 -1.48 -12.82
C ASN A 393 3.69 -0.32 -12.17
N LEU A 394 2.99 0.79 -11.90
CA LEU A 394 3.58 1.99 -11.28
C LEU A 394 4.28 1.66 -9.95
N ALA A 395 3.62 0.90 -9.06
CA ALA A 395 4.16 0.55 -7.75
C ALA A 395 5.47 -0.27 -7.85
N ALA A 396 5.50 -1.27 -8.73
CA ALA A 396 6.70 -2.07 -8.98
C ALA A 396 7.86 -1.20 -9.51
N SER A 397 7.56 -0.30 -10.45
CA SER A 397 8.56 0.59 -11.05
C SER A 397 9.08 1.60 -10.03
N THR A 398 8.22 2.16 -9.19
CA THR A 398 8.61 3.04 -8.08
C THR A 398 9.50 2.33 -7.08
N ALA A 399 9.19 1.08 -6.71
CA ALA A 399 10.04 0.28 -5.83
C ALA A 399 11.44 0.05 -6.44
N MET A 400 11.52 -0.24 -7.74
CA MET A 400 12.79 -0.48 -8.42
C MET A 400 13.62 0.81 -8.61
N VAL A 401 12.99 1.92 -9.00
CA VAL A 401 13.63 3.25 -9.10
C VAL A 401 14.16 3.69 -7.74
N THR A 402 13.36 3.53 -6.68
CA THR A 402 13.79 3.81 -5.30
C THR A 402 14.99 2.94 -4.92
N GLY A 403 14.94 1.64 -5.26
CA GLY A 403 16.04 0.70 -5.04
C GLY A 403 17.32 1.14 -5.74
N PHE A 404 17.27 1.53 -7.01
CA PHE A 404 18.43 2.09 -7.69
C PHE A 404 18.92 3.40 -7.04
N GLY A 405 17.99 4.28 -6.64
CA GLY A 405 18.30 5.56 -6.02
C GLY A 405 19.05 5.44 -4.69
N ILE A 406 18.59 4.58 -3.77
CA ILE A 406 19.31 4.33 -2.50
C ILE A 406 20.63 3.60 -2.71
N HIS A 407 20.85 2.95 -3.86
CA HIS A 407 22.13 2.35 -4.22
C HIS A 407 23.05 3.30 -5.02
N GLY A 408 22.62 4.54 -5.30
CA GLY A 408 23.39 5.52 -6.09
C GLY A 408 23.52 5.16 -7.57
N ARG A 409 22.54 4.45 -8.12
CA ARG A 409 22.48 3.98 -9.51
C ARG A 409 21.46 4.81 -10.29
N GLY A 410 21.65 6.13 -10.29
CA GLY A 410 20.67 7.08 -10.80
C GLY A 410 20.36 6.93 -12.29
N ARG A 411 21.35 6.53 -13.11
CA ARG A 411 21.13 6.32 -14.55
C ARG A 411 20.20 5.15 -14.82
N GLU A 412 20.36 4.06 -14.08
CA GLU A 412 19.47 2.91 -14.13
C GLU A 412 18.07 3.26 -13.62
N ALA A 413 17.97 4.07 -12.56
CA ALA A 413 16.70 4.58 -12.06
C ALA A 413 15.95 5.39 -13.14
N ILE A 414 16.64 6.30 -13.83
CA ILE A 414 16.08 7.08 -14.95
C ILE A 414 15.66 6.16 -16.11
N SER A 415 16.45 5.13 -16.42
CA SER A 415 16.11 4.16 -17.46
C SER A 415 14.79 3.44 -17.16
N VAL A 416 14.61 2.93 -15.93
CA VAL A 416 13.35 2.27 -15.52
C VAL A 416 12.18 3.26 -15.57
N PHE A 417 12.39 4.51 -15.17
CA PHE A 417 11.36 5.55 -15.26
C PHE A 417 10.88 5.78 -16.69
N TYR A 418 11.81 5.94 -17.65
CA TYR A 418 11.42 6.13 -19.06
C TYR A 418 10.85 4.86 -19.71
N GLU A 419 11.30 3.67 -19.30
CA GLU A 419 10.69 2.40 -19.72
C GLU A 419 9.22 2.30 -19.29
N MET A 420 8.92 2.70 -18.05
CA MET A 420 7.56 2.78 -17.53
C MET A 420 6.70 3.75 -18.35
N LEU A 421 7.21 4.95 -18.66
CA LEU A 421 6.51 5.92 -19.51
C LEU A 421 6.27 5.36 -20.93
N GLY A 422 7.24 4.63 -21.50
CA GLY A 422 7.11 3.97 -22.79
C GLY A 422 6.02 2.90 -22.84
N ARG A 423 5.63 2.34 -21.68
CA ARG A 423 4.49 1.42 -21.53
C ARG A 423 3.16 2.11 -21.29
N ASN A 424 3.09 3.44 -21.39
CA ASN A 424 1.91 4.26 -21.10
C ASN A 424 1.39 4.12 -19.65
N VAL A 425 2.26 3.79 -18.70
CA VAL A 425 1.93 3.82 -17.27
C VAL A 425 2.05 5.27 -16.79
N ALA A 426 0.93 5.84 -16.34
CA ALA A 426 0.89 7.23 -15.89
C ALA A 426 1.74 7.40 -14.61
N PRO A 427 2.68 8.36 -14.58
CA PRO A 427 3.49 8.62 -13.39
C PRO A 427 2.67 9.37 -12.32
N ASP A 428 2.98 9.12 -11.05
CA ASP A 428 2.45 9.85 -9.90
C ASP A 428 3.53 10.66 -9.16
N GLU A 429 3.16 11.35 -8.09
CA GLU A 429 4.10 12.07 -7.21
C GLU A 429 5.18 11.15 -6.62
N GLY A 430 4.84 9.88 -6.34
CA GLY A 430 5.76 8.91 -5.74
C GLY A 430 6.94 8.56 -6.64
N ILE A 431 6.68 8.26 -7.92
CA ILE A 431 7.76 7.91 -8.87
C ILE A 431 8.67 9.11 -9.15
N PHE A 432 8.13 10.33 -9.25
CA PHE A 432 8.96 11.53 -9.43
C PHE A 432 9.87 11.78 -8.22
N THR A 433 9.34 11.64 -7.01
CA THR A 433 10.14 11.69 -5.77
C THR A 433 11.27 10.65 -5.78
N ALA A 434 10.98 9.42 -6.21
CA ALA A 434 11.98 8.35 -6.32
C ALA A 434 13.08 8.68 -7.34
N VAL A 435 12.72 9.18 -8.53
CA VAL A 435 13.69 9.57 -9.57
C VAL A 435 14.54 10.75 -9.14
N PHE A 436 13.95 11.80 -8.54
CA PHE A 436 14.73 12.96 -8.06
C PHE A 436 15.70 12.57 -6.95
N SER A 437 15.27 11.71 -6.02
CA SER A 437 16.17 11.15 -4.99
C SER A 437 17.32 10.35 -5.62
N ALA A 438 17.03 9.58 -6.66
CA ALA A 438 18.06 8.83 -7.39
C ALA A 438 19.07 9.74 -8.11
N CYS A 439 18.60 10.83 -8.74
CA CYS A 439 19.45 11.87 -9.31
C CYS A 439 20.30 12.54 -8.21
N SER A 440 19.69 12.89 -7.08
CA SER A 440 20.35 13.54 -5.94
C SER A 440 21.48 12.69 -5.36
N HIS A 441 21.30 11.37 -5.27
CA HIS A 441 22.34 10.46 -4.77
C HIS A 441 23.42 10.10 -5.79
N SER A 442 23.23 10.48 -7.06
CA SER A 442 24.12 10.14 -8.17
C SER A 442 24.74 11.37 -8.86
N GLY A 443 24.38 12.58 -8.42
CA GLY A 443 24.90 13.84 -8.96
C GLY A 443 24.41 14.17 -10.36
N LEU A 444 23.26 13.64 -10.77
CA LEU A 444 22.67 13.83 -12.09
C LEU A 444 21.83 15.12 -12.11
N VAL A 445 22.52 16.26 -11.99
CA VAL A 445 21.89 17.59 -11.81
C VAL A 445 21.09 17.98 -13.05
N ASP A 446 21.67 17.83 -14.24
CA ASP A 446 21.06 18.26 -15.49
C ASP A 446 19.81 17.41 -15.80
N GLU A 447 19.93 16.08 -15.66
CA GLU A 447 18.81 15.16 -15.87
C GLU A 447 17.70 15.39 -14.83
N GLY A 448 18.06 15.63 -13.56
CA GLY A 448 17.10 15.93 -12.50
C GLY A 448 16.30 17.21 -12.78
N LYS A 449 16.97 18.28 -13.22
CA LYS A 449 16.31 19.53 -13.65
C LYS A 449 15.40 19.31 -14.84
N GLU A 450 15.86 18.58 -15.86
CA GLU A 450 15.07 18.28 -17.06
C GLU A 450 13.78 17.53 -16.72
N ILE A 451 13.87 16.49 -15.89
CA ILE A 451 12.71 15.69 -15.46
C ILE A 451 11.75 16.55 -14.63
N PHE A 452 12.25 17.44 -13.77
CA PHE A 452 11.43 18.36 -12.98
C PHE A 452 10.59 19.28 -13.86
N TYR A 453 11.16 19.85 -14.94
CA TYR A 453 10.40 20.66 -15.88
C TYR A 453 9.40 19.84 -16.72
N LYS A 454 9.75 18.60 -17.08
CA LYS A 454 8.87 17.71 -17.85
C LYS A 454 7.65 17.23 -17.05
N MET A 455 7.79 17.12 -15.73
CA MET A 455 6.71 16.69 -14.82
C MET A 455 5.43 17.52 -15.01
N THR A 456 5.54 18.84 -15.01
CA THR A 456 4.39 19.74 -15.21
C THR A 456 3.95 19.77 -16.68
N LYS A 457 4.89 19.94 -17.61
CA LYS A 457 4.56 20.19 -19.03
C LYS A 457 4.01 18.97 -19.78
N HIS A 458 4.52 17.78 -19.47
CA HIS A 458 4.21 16.58 -20.24
C HIS A 458 3.42 15.53 -19.45
N CYS A 459 3.56 15.50 -18.13
CA CYS A 459 2.89 14.52 -17.28
C CYS A 459 1.69 15.10 -16.52
N ASN A 460 1.46 16.41 -16.60
CA ASN A 460 0.37 17.11 -15.91
C ASN A 460 0.35 16.86 -14.39
N VAL A 461 1.55 16.74 -13.79
CA VAL A 461 1.74 16.61 -12.34
C VAL A 461 2.34 17.90 -11.81
N GLU A 462 1.65 18.56 -10.89
CA GLU A 462 2.13 19.80 -10.26
C GLU A 462 3.15 19.50 -9.15
N PRO A 463 4.23 20.28 -9.02
CA PRO A 463 5.23 20.06 -7.98
C PRO A 463 4.70 20.33 -6.57
N GLY A 464 4.51 19.26 -5.79
CA GLY A 464 4.38 19.32 -4.33
C GLY A 464 5.68 19.68 -3.58
N PRO A 465 5.61 19.95 -2.26
CA PRO A 465 6.78 20.33 -1.45
C PRO A 465 7.88 19.28 -1.44
N ILE A 466 7.53 17.99 -1.52
CA ILE A 466 8.49 16.89 -1.53
C ILE A 466 9.38 16.93 -2.79
N HIS A 467 8.81 17.24 -3.95
CA HIS A 467 9.57 17.38 -5.19
C HIS A 467 10.58 18.53 -5.11
N TYR A 468 10.17 19.67 -4.55
CA TYR A 468 11.07 20.80 -4.31
C TYR A 468 12.19 20.44 -3.33
N SER A 469 11.89 19.68 -2.27
CA SER A 469 12.93 19.24 -1.32
C SER A 469 13.99 18.38 -2.00
N CYS A 470 13.58 17.46 -2.90
CA CYS A 470 14.52 16.63 -3.66
C CYS A 470 15.36 17.46 -4.64
N LEU A 471 14.77 18.47 -5.29
CA LEU A 471 15.50 19.37 -6.18
C LEU A 471 16.52 20.24 -5.41
N VAL A 472 16.15 20.75 -4.24
CA VAL A 472 17.03 21.49 -3.34
C VAL A 472 18.16 20.59 -2.82
N ASP A 473 17.88 19.34 -2.46
CA ASP A 473 18.90 18.36 -2.05
C ASP A 473 19.89 18.07 -3.20
N LEU A 474 19.39 17.86 -4.42
CA LEU A 474 20.22 17.63 -5.63
C LEU A 474 21.15 18.81 -5.91
N LEU A 475 20.61 20.03 -5.97
CA LEU A 475 21.39 21.25 -6.19
C LEU A 475 22.38 21.50 -5.05
N GLY A 476 21.91 21.32 -3.82
CA GLY A 476 22.68 21.53 -2.61
C GLY A 476 23.87 20.59 -2.51
N ARG A 477 23.70 19.28 -2.78
CA ARG A 477 24.81 18.31 -2.82
C ARG A 477 25.83 18.66 -3.89
N ALA A 478 25.38 19.13 -5.05
CA ALA A 478 26.25 19.56 -6.14
C ALA A 478 26.96 20.91 -5.90
N GLY A 479 26.62 21.64 -4.83
CA GLY A 479 27.27 22.90 -4.46
C GLY A 479 26.60 24.15 -5.03
N TYR A 480 25.50 24.01 -5.76
CA TYR A 480 24.71 25.13 -6.29
C TYR A 480 23.79 25.73 -5.23
N LEU A 481 24.36 26.18 -4.10
CA LEU A 481 23.59 26.64 -2.93
C LEU A 481 22.72 27.87 -3.23
N ASP A 482 23.21 28.82 -4.01
CA ASP A 482 22.45 30.02 -4.36
C ASP A 482 21.26 29.68 -5.27
N GLU A 483 21.45 28.75 -6.21
CA GLU A 483 20.37 28.24 -7.05
C GLU A 483 19.35 27.45 -6.23
N ALA A 484 19.83 26.62 -5.28
CA ALA A 484 18.97 25.88 -4.36
C ALA A 484 18.11 26.83 -3.52
N TYR A 485 18.69 27.93 -3.01
CA TYR A 485 17.97 28.95 -2.28
C TYR A 485 16.97 29.71 -3.18
N ALA A 486 17.35 30.04 -4.42
CA ALA A 486 16.45 30.67 -5.39
C ALA A 486 15.26 29.76 -5.74
N VAL A 487 15.43 28.44 -5.79
CA VAL A 487 14.30 27.50 -5.96
C VAL A 487 13.31 27.64 -4.80
N ILE A 488 13.78 27.76 -3.56
CA ILE A 488 12.92 27.94 -2.38
C ILE A 488 12.15 29.26 -2.45
N GLU A 489 12.81 30.36 -2.81
CA GLU A 489 12.17 31.68 -2.92
C GLU A 489 11.10 31.73 -4.01
N ASN A 490 11.26 30.94 -5.08
CA ASN A 490 10.34 30.89 -6.21
C ASN A 490 9.26 29.78 -6.08
N MET A 491 9.18 29.08 -4.94
CA MET A 491 8.15 28.07 -4.73
C MET A 491 6.75 28.70 -4.73
N LYS A 492 5.83 28.14 -5.52
CA LYS A 492 4.41 28.52 -5.48
C LYS A 492 3.73 28.11 -4.17
N LEU A 493 4.30 27.12 -3.48
CA LEU A 493 3.81 26.56 -2.23
C LEU A 493 4.68 27.06 -1.08
N LYS A 494 4.09 27.16 0.12
CA LYS A 494 4.86 27.46 1.33
C LYS A 494 5.91 26.35 1.55
N PRO A 495 7.21 26.68 1.66
CA PRO A 495 8.24 25.69 1.93
C PRO A 495 7.95 24.93 3.23
N ASN A 496 8.07 23.60 3.19
CA ASN A 496 7.89 22.74 4.36
C ASN A 496 9.22 22.50 5.09
N GLU A 497 9.21 21.68 6.14
CA GLU A 497 10.40 21.37 6.93
C GLU A 497 11.50 20.67 6.10
N ASP A 498 11.12 19.78 5.18
CA ASP A 498 12.05 18.96 4.41
C ASP A 498 12.89 19.80 3.44
N VAL A 499 12.28 20.83 2.84
CA VAL A 499 12.97 21.78 1.95
C VAL A 499 14.09 22.52 2.69
N TRP A 500 13.78 23.10 3.87
CA TRP A 500 14.77 23.81 4.68
C TRP A 500 15.82 22.88 5.28
N THR A 501 15.43 21.65 5.62
CA THR A 501 16.36 20.62 6.11
C THR A 501 17.37 20.23 5.04
N SER A 502 16.91 20.06 3.79
CA SER A 502 17.76 19.74 2.63
C SER A 502 18.80 20.85 2.39
N LEU A 503 18.38 22.11 2.42
CA LEU A 503 19.31 23.24 2.29
C LEU A 503 20.31 23.31 3.47
N LEU A 504 19.85 23.09 4.71
CA LEU A 504 20.73 23.10 5.88
C LEU A 504 21.81 22.00 5.80
N PHE A 505 21.44 20.80 5.32
CA PHE A 505 22.41 19.71 5.11
C PHE A 505 23.39 20.01 3.99
N ALA A 506 22.94 20.62 2.89
CA ALA A 506 23.83 21.10 1.83
C ALA A 506 24.81 22.17 2.32
N CYS A 507 24.34 23.11 3.15
CA CYS A 507 25.20 24.13 3.76
C CYS A 507 26.26 23.53 4.68
N ARG A 508 25.95 22.43 5.38
CA ARG A 508 26.94 21.67 6.16
C ARG A 508 28.03 21.08 5.28
N LEU A 509 27.64 20.48 4.15
CA LEU A 509 28.58 19.87 3.21
C LEU A 509 29.56 20.90 2.62
N HIS A 510 29.04 22.07 2.25
CA HIS A 510 29.81 23.14 1.60
C HIS A 510 30.26 24.26 2.56
N ARG A 511 30.13 24.05 3.87
CA ARG A 511 30.54 24.98 4.94
C ARG A 511 29.99 26.41 4.81
N ASN A 512 28.78 26.56 4.27
CA ASN A 512 28.13 27.87 4.13
C ASN A 512 27.35 28.24 5.41
N VAL A 513 28.03 28.91 6.34
CA VAL A 513 27.47 29.28 7.66
C VAL A 513 26.26 30.22 7.55
N LYS A 514 26.26 31.14 6.58
CA LYS A 514 25.21 32.15 6.43
C LYS A 514 23.87 31.51 6.05
N LEU A 515 23.85 30.72 4.98
CA LEU A 515 22.62 30.02 4.55
C LEU A 515 22.20 28.94 5.56
N ALA A 516 23.17 28.30 6.25
CA ALA A 516 22.88 27.37 7.33
C ALA A 516 22.11 28.03 8.48
N ALA A 517 22.58 29.18 8.97
CA ALA A 517 21.92 29.90 10.05
C ALA A 517 20.49 30.32 9.65
N MET A 518 20.31 30.85 8.44
CA MET A 518 18.98 31.21 7.90
C MET A 518 18.03 30.00 7.86
N SER A 519 18.48 28.89 7.26
CA SER A 519 17.68 27.66 7.13
C SER A 519 17.32 27.08 8.49
N ALA A 520 18.27 27.05 9.44
CA ALA A 520 18.02 26.57 10.79
C ALA A 520 17.03 27.44 11.56
N HIS A 521 17.09 28.77 11.43
CA HIS A 521 16.11 29.67 12.05
C HIS A 521 14.69 29.41 11.52
N LYS A 522 14.53 29.18 10.21
CA LYS A 522 13.23 28.79 9.64
C LYS A 522 12.73 27.46 10.22
N LEU A 523 13.60 26.47 10.37
CA LEU A 523 13.26 25.21 11.02
C LEU A 523 12.84 25.40 12.49
N PHE A 524 13.48 26.31 13.23
CA PHE A 524 13.13 26.58 14.62
C PHE A 524 11.77 27.28 14.77
N GLU A 525 11.38 28.11 13.79
CA GLU A 525 10.05 28.72 13.72
C GLU A 525 8.97 27.67 13.41
N MET A 526 9.26 26.76 12.48
CA MET A 526 8.29 25.77 12.00
C MET A 526 8.13 24.58 12.94
N SER A 527 9.22 24.11 13.54
CA SER A 527 9.28 22.87 14.33
C SER A 527 10.25 23.02 15.51
N PRO A 528 9.89 23.83 16.54
CA PRO A 528 10.78 24.15 17.66
C PRO A 528 11.16 22.93 18.51
N ASN A 529 10.42 21.83 18.41
CA ASN A 529 10.62 20.61 19.19
C ASN A 529 11.50 19.57 18.49
N ARG A 530 11.90 19.79 17.22
CA ARG A 530 12.75 18.84 16.48
C ARG A 530 14.22 19.18 16.67
N VAL A 531 14.98 18.23 17.21
CA VAL A 531 16.38 18.43 17.63
C VAL A 531 17.38 18.46 16.46
N SER A 532 17.03 17.88 15.30
CA SER A 532 17.91 17.69 14.14
C SER A 532 18.51 18.99 13.61
N GLY A 533 17.69 20.03 13.43
CA GLY A 533 18.13 21.35 12.96
C GLY A 533 19.14 22.01 13.91
N TYR A 534 18.90 21.90 15.23
CA TYR A 534 19.82 22.44 16.24
C TYR A 534 21.16 21.72 16.22
N VAL A 535 21.14 20.39 16.15
CA VAL A 535 22.35 19.57 16.09
C VAL A 535 23.12 19.89 14.82
N CYS A 536 22.46 20.00 13.67
CA CYS A 536 23.13 20.31 12.41
C CYS A 536 23.78 21.71 12.44
N LEU A 537 23.07 22.74 12.91
CA LEU A 537 23.63 24.09 13.01
C LEU A 537 24.80 24.14 14.01
N SER A 538 24.66 23.52 15.18
CA SER A 538 25.74 23.42 16.17
C SER A 538 26.97 22.72 15.59
N ASN A 539 26.76 21.71 14.74
CA ASN A 539 27.86 20.99 14.09
C ASN A 539 28.59 21.86 13.06
N ILE A 540 27.86 22.68 12.30
CA ILE A 540 28.43 23.63 11.34
C ILE A 540 29.27 24.68 12.07
N TYR A 541 28.76 25.26 13.16
CA TYR A 541 29.52 26.22 13.98
C TYR A 541 30.77 25.59 14.59
N ALA A 542 30.68 24.34 15.07
CA ALA A 542 31.83 23.63 15.61
C ALA A 542 32.91 23.39 14.55
N ALA A 543 32.52 23.01 13.32
CA ALA A 543 33.45 22.81 12.20
C ALA A 543 34.20 24.11 11.83
N GLU A 544 33.55 25.26 11.95
CA GLU A 544 34.13 26.59 11.72
C GLU A 544 34.73 27.23 12.99
N ARG A 545 34.90 26.45 14.08
CA ARG A 545 35.48 26.88 15.36
C ARG A 545 34.74 28.06 16.03
N GLN A 546 33.46 28.24 15.74
CA GLN A 546 32.58 29.26 16.34
C GLN A 546 31.96 28.73 17.65
N TRP A 547 32.80 28.47 18.66
CA TRP A 547 32.37 27.80 19.91
C TRP A 547 31.32 28.58 20.71
N LYS A 548 31.34 29.92 20.65
CA LYS A 548 30.31 30.76 21.28
C LYS A 548 28.91 30.46 20.71
N ASP A 549 28.81 30.28 19.40
CA ASP A 549 27.54 29.97 18.74
C ASP A 549 27.11 28.52 18.99
N VAL A 550 28.06 27.59 19.11
CA VAL A 550 27.81 26.22 19.59
C VAL A 550 27.16 26.23 20.97
N GLU A 551 27.72 27.00 21.92
CA GLU A 551 27.17 27.14 23.27
C GLU A 551 25.76 27.73 23.25
N ASN A 552 25.52 28.77 22.43
CA ASN A 552 24.21 29.39 22.26
C ASN A 552 23.16 28.37 21.78
N VAL A 553 23.49 27.58 20.74
CA VAL A 553 22.58 26.57 20.20
C VAL A 553 22.34 25.44 21.21
N ARG A 554 23.38 24.97 21.91
CA ARG A 554 23.26 23.94 22.97
C ARG A 554 22.43 24.44 24.16
N ALA A 555 22.55 25.71 24.53
CA ALA A 555 21.73 26.34 25.57
C ALA A 555 20.25 26.36 25.17
N LEU A 556 19.93 26.64 23.90
CA LEU A 556 18.55 26.56 23.38
C LEU A 556 17.99 25.13 23.45
N VAL A 557 18.77 24.12 23.06
CA VAL A 557 18.40 22.69 23.16
C VAL A 557 18.09 22.31 24.61
N LYS A 558 18.96 22.72 25.56
CA LYS A 558 18.77 22.46 27.00
C LYS A 558 17.54 23.18 27.55
N LYS A 559 17.33 24.46 27.19
CA LYS A 559 16.16 25.26 27.58
C LYS A 559 14.85 24.61 27.13
N ARG A 560 14.85 24.01 25.94
CA ARG A 560 13.68 23.29 25.38
C ARG A 560 13.59 21.82 25.79
N ARG A 561 14.52 21.30 26.59
CA ARG A 561 14.58 19.91 27.05
C ARG A 561 14.56 18.87 25.91
N LEU A 562 15.14 19.23 24.76
CA LEU A 562 15.21 18.33 23.61
C LEU A 562 16.29 17.27 23.84
N ARG A 563 16.03 16.03 23.40
CA ARG A 563 16.97 14.90 23.50
C ARG A 563 17.39 14.44 22.12
N LYS A 564 18.68 14.19 21.94
CA LYS A 564 19.22 13.57 20.73
C LYS A 564 18.93 12.06 20.77
N PRO A 565 18.45 11.45 19.68
CA PRO A 565 18.31 9.99 19.62
C PRO A 565 19.69 9.30 19.72
N PRO A 566 19.78 8.13 20.38
CA PRO A 566 21.02 7.38 20.47
C PRO A 566 21.48 6.91 19.08
N SER A 567 22.79 6.95 18.84
CA SER A 567 23.42 6.40 17.63
C SER A 567 23.71 4.93 17.86
N TYR A 568 23.29 4.08 16.95
CA TYR A 568 23.60 2.65 16.99
C TYR A 568 23.74 2.07 15.58
N SER A 569 24.46 0.95 15.51
CA SER A 569 24.62 0.15 14.30
C SER A 569 24.23 -1.28 14.62
N PHE A 570 23.74 -2.03 13.64
CA PHE A 570 23.43 -3.44 13.84
C PHE A 570 23.88 -4.32 12.67
N VAL A 571 24.06 -5.61 12.98
CA VAL A 571 24.51 -6.66 12.06
C VAL A 571 23.65 -7.90 12.24
N GLU A 572 23.21 -8.51 11.13
CA GLU A 572 22.53 -9.81 11.14
C GLU A 572 23.56 -10.94 10.98
N LEU A 573 23.74 -11.77 12.02
CA LEU A 573 24.55 -12.99 11.98
C LEU A 573 23.82 -14.15 12.63
N ASN A 574 23.95 -15.35 12.05
CA ASN A 574 23.34 -16.58 12.58
C ASN A 574 21.85 -16.47 12.92
N LYS A 575 21.09 -15.70 12.11
CA LYS A 575 19.65 -15.41 12.28
C LYS A 575 19.32 -14.55 13.51
N MET A 576 20.31 -13.87 14.08
CA MET A 576 20.15 -12.90 15.16
C MET A 576 20.62 -11.52 14.71
N VAL A 577 19.94 -10.47 15.19
CA VAL A 577 20.33 -9.08 14.99
C VAL A 577 21.11 -8.61 16.23
N HIS A 578 22.38 -8.24 16.04
CA HIS A 578 23.25 -7.72 17.08
C HIS A 578 23.33 -6.21 16.96
N GLN A 579 23.03 -5.49 18.04
CA GLN A 579 23.03 -4.02 18.10
C GLN A 579 24.23 -3.52 18.91
N PHE A 580 24.83 -2.42 18.46
CA PHE A 580 25.99 -1.79 19.09
C PHE A 580 25.76 -0.28 19.24
N PHE A 581 26.03 0.25 20.43
CA PHE A 581 26.06 1.70 20.72
C PHE A 581 27.49 2.26 20.64
N VAL A 582 27.62 3.59 20.73
CA VAL A 582 28.94 4.22 20.81
C VAL A 582 29.61 3.83 22.13
N GLY A 583 30.80 3.24 22.06
CA GLY A 583 31.56 2.76 23.23
C GLY A 583 30.91 1.57 23.95
N ASP A 584 30.13 0.75 23.23
CA ASP A 584 29.36 -0.35 23.82
C ASP A 584 30.23 -1.52 24.28
N THR A 585 30.12 -1.85 25.57
CA THR A 585 30.80 -2.98 26.22
C THR A 585 29.84 -4.06 26.72
N SER A 586 28.54 -3.96 26.41
CA SER A 586 27.51 -4.88 26.92
C SER A 586 27.48 -6.24 26.20
N HIS A 587 28.09 -6.35 25.02
CA HIS A 587 28.10 -7.57 24.22
C HIS A 587 29.02 -8.65 24.84
N GLN A 588 28.60 -9.92 24.79
CA GLN A 588 29.37 -11.05 25.37
C GLN A 588 30.79 -11.20 24.80
N GLN A 589 31.00 -10.77 23.55
CA GLN A 589 32.29 -10.78 22.86
C GLN A 589 33.00 -9.40 22.87
N SER A 590 32.71 -8.52 23.83
CA SER A 590 33.24 -7.16 23.84
C SER A 590 34.78 -7.12 23.79
N ASP A 591 35.46 -7.95 24.59
CA ASP A 591 36.92 -8.01 24.63
C ASP A 591 37.53 -8.38 23.27
N ASP A 592 36.95 -9.36 22.58
CA ASP A 592 37.38 -9.79 21.24
C ASP A 592 37.15 -8.69 20.18
N ILE A 593 36.03 -7.97 20.28
CA ILE A 593 35.68 -6.87 19.37
C ILE A 593 36.71 -5.75 19.52
N TYR A 594 37.02 -5.34 20.74
CA TYR A 594 38.01 -4.28 21.01
C TYR A 594 39.44 -4.71 20.66
N ALA A 595 39.80 -5.98 20.90
CA ALA A 595 41.07 -6.54 20.43
C ALA A 595 41.17 -6.46 18.90
N LYS A 596 40.10 -6.80 18.18
CA LYS A 596 40.07 -6.70 16.72
C LYS A 596 40.15 -5.26 16.22
N LEU A 597 39.50 -4.31 16.89
CA LEU A 597 39.60 -2.89 16.54
C LEU A 597 41.02 -2.36 16.71
N LYS A 598 41.71 -2.77 17.79
CA LYS A 598 43.11 -2.40 18.01
C LYS A 598 44.01 -2.92 16.88
N ASP A 599 43.88 -4.20 16.52
CA ASP A 599 44.58 -4.81 15.38
C ASP A 599 44.31 -4.06 14.07
N LEU A 600 43.04 -3.76 13.76
CA LEU A 600 42.67 -3.00 12.57
C LEU A 600 43.29 -1.59 12.55
N ASN A 601 43.28 -0.89 13.68
CA ASN A 601 43.88 0.45 13.80
C ASN A 601 45.38 0.42 13.50
N GLU A 602 46.11 -0.54 14.06
CA GLU A 602 47.55 -0.71 13.80
C GLU A 602 47.83 -1.01 12.33
N GLN A 603 47.05 -1.89 11.70
CA GLN A 603 47.18 -2.19 10.26
C GLN A 603 46.85 -0.99 9.38
N LEU A 604 45.80 -0.24 9.72
CA LEU A 604 45.39 0.95 8.98
C LEU A 604 46.44 2.06 9.07
N LYS A 605 47.01 2.30 10.25
CA LYS A 605 48.12 3.26 10.42
C LYS A 605 49.33 2.88 9.55
N LYS A 606 49.69 1.59 9.50
CA LYS A 606 50.73 1.08 8.58
C LYS A 606 50.37 1.29 7.10
N ALA A 607 49.08 1.23 6.76
CA ALA A 607 48.57 1.50 5.42
C ALA A 607 48.37 2.99 5.11
N GLY A 608 48.79 3.90 5.99
CA GLY A 608 48.74 5.36 5.77
C GLY A 608 47.44 6.05 6.19
N TYR A 609 46.58 5.38 6.98
CA TYR A 609 45.38 6.01 7.54
C TYR A 609 45.75 7.17 8.47
N LYS A 610 45.12 8.32 8.25
CA LYS A 610 45.16 9.49 9.12
C LYS A 610 43.75 9.78 9.62
N PRO A 611 43.50 9.79 10.94
CA PRO A 611 42.18 10.10 11.48
C PRO A 611 41.71 11.50 11.07
N ASP A 612 40.48 11.59 10.59
CA ASP A 612 39.82 12.88 10.40
C ASP A 612 39.08 13.29 11.69
N THR A 613 39.77 14.07 12.52
CA THR A 613 39.24 14.57 13.80
C THR A 613 38.21 15.68 13.62
N SER A 614 38.00 16.21 12.40
CA SER A 614 36.95 17.20 12.13
C SER A 614 35.53 16.64 12.34
N SER A 615 35.40 15.32 12.28
CA SER A 615 34.17 14.59 12.60
C SER A 615 33.83 14.60 14.11
N VAL A 616 34.77 14.97 14.99
CA VAL A 616 34.57 15.05 16.45
C VAL A 616 34.31 16.49 16.86
N LEU A 617 33.03 16.79 17.11
CA LEU A 617 32.53 18.16 17.30
C LEU A 617 32.48 18.59 18.79
N TYR A 618 33.51 18.16 19.52
CA TYR A 618 33.73 18.48 20.93
C TYR A 618 35.06 19.24 21.07
N ASP A 619 35.07 20.22 21.97
CA ASP A 619 36.26 20.99 22.29
C ASP A 619 37.11 20.19 23.30
N VAL A 620 37.87 19.24 22.76
CA VAL A 620 38.77 18.34 23.51
C VAL A 620 40.10 18.22 22.75
N GLU A 621 41.14 17.74 23.44
CA GLU A 621 42.45 17.51 22.83
C GLU A 621 42.38 16.52 21.67
N GLU A 622 43.25 16.70 20.66
CA GLU A 622 43.25 15.89 19.43
C GLU A 622 43.43 14.38 19.72
N GLU A 623 44.23 14.02 20.74
CA GLU A 623 44.43 12.63 21.16
C GLU A 623 43.13 11.98 21.68
N ILE A 624 42.28 12.77 22.33
CA ILE A 624 40.96 12.32 22.81
C ILE A 624 40.02 12.17 21.61
N LYS A 625 40.04 13.11 20.65
CA LYS A 625 39.25 13.01 19.42
C LYS A 625 39.57 11.73 18.65
N GLU A 626 40.85 11.41 18.50
CA GLU A 626 41.26 10.17 17.84
C GLU A 626 40.70 8.93 18.53
N LYS A 627 40.73 8.87 19.87
CA LYS A 627 40.16 7.74 20.63
C LYS A 627 38.65 7.62 20.40
N MET A 628 37.91 8.74 20.46
CA MET A 628 36.45 8.75 20.29
C MET A 628 36.00 8.21 18.93
N LEU A 629 36.78 8.41 17.87
CA LEU A 629 36.48 7.86 16.53
C LEU A 629 36.44 6.33 16.52
N TRP A 630 37.24 5.67 17.37
CA TRP A 630 37.30 4.21 17.48
C TRP A 630 36.16 3.60 18.29
N ASP A 631 35.43 4.41 19.05
CA ASP A 631 34.24 3.99 19.79
C ASP A 631 32.95 4.05 18.96
N HIS A 632 33.02 4.47 17.69
CA HIS A 632 31.86 4.54 16.81
C HIS A 632 31.20 3.17 16.62
N SER A 633 29.87 3.12 16.71
CA SER A 633 29.10 1.88 16.65
C SER A 633 29.29 1.11 15.34
N GLU A 634 29.54 1.80 14.22
CA GLU A 634 29.85 1.16 12.93
C GLU A 634 31.10 0.28 13.01
N ARG A 635 32.10 0.73 13.75
CA ARG A 635 33.38 0.03 13.89
C ARG A 635 33.23 -1.19 14.77
N LEU A 636 32.52 -1.06 15.89
CA LEU A 636 32.17 -2.18 16.75
C LEU A 636 31.40 -3.27 15.98
N ALA A 637 30.37 -2.85 15.23
CA ALA A 637 29.60 -3.72 14.35
C ALA A 637 30.47 -4.42 13.29
N LEU A 638 31.38 -3.68 12.64
CA LEU A 638 32.29 -4.24 11.64
C LEU A 638 33.30 -5.21 12.23
N ALA A 639 33.90 -4.89 13.38
CA ALA A 639 34.84 -5.76 14.08
C ALA A 639 34.14 -7.06 14.52
N PHE A 640 32.95 -6.95 15.12
CA PHE A 640 32.10 -8.09 15.45
C PHE A 640 31.78 -8.96 14.22
N ALA A 641 31.46 -8.34 13.08
CA ALA A 641 31.21 -9.08 11.86
C ALA A 641 32.46 -9.80 11.35
N LEU A 642 33.62 -9.14 11.37
CA LEU A 642 34.89 -9.70 10.91
C LEU A 642 35.36 -10.91 11.74
N ILE A 643 35.20 -10.88 13.06
CA ILE A 643 35.61 -12.01 13.93
C ILE A 643 34.68 -13.22 13.77
N ASN A 644 33.40 -13.00 13.46
CA ASN A 644 32.38 -14.06 13.41
C ASN A 644 32.08 -14.58 12.00
N THR A 645 32.82 -14.15 10.96
CA THR A 645 32.59 -14.59 9.59
C THR A 645 33.87 -14.90 8.84
N GLY A 646 33.83 -15.94 8.02
CA GLY A 646 34.99 -16.38 7.23
C GLY A 646 35.38 -15.41 6.11
N PRO A 647 36.62 -15.52 5.59
CA PRO A 647 37.10 -14.75 4.44
C PRO A 647 36.15 -14.82 3.24
N GLY A 648 36.05 -13.73 2.47
CA GLY A 648 35.18 -13.64 1.29
C GLY A 648 33.68 -13.44 1.58
N THR A 649 33.23 -13.54 2.84
CA THR A 649 31.82 -13.27 3.19
C THR A 649 31.50 -11.78 3.07
N THR A 650 30.44 -11.40 2.35
CA THR A 650 29.96 -9.99 2.33
C THR A 650 29.42 -9.60 3.71
N ILE A 651 29.93 -8.50 4.28
CA ILE A 651 29.47 -7.94 5.55
C ILE A 651 28.35 -6.94 5.28
N ARG A 652 27.28 -6.98 6.07
CA ARG A 652 26.16 -6.03 5.99
C ARG A 652 25.96 -5.34 7.34
N ILE A 653 25.99 -4.01 7.34
CA ILE A 653 25.83 -3.18 8.54
C ILE A 653 24.79 -2.12 8.24
N THR A 654 23.84 -1.91 9.15
CA THR A 654 22.89 -0.80 9.05
C THR A 654 23.10 0.16 10.20
N LYS A 655 23.15 1.46 9.88
CA LYS A 655 23.28 2.57 10.84
C LYS A 655 21.99 3.39 10.84
N ASN A 656 21.52 3.75 12.04
CA ASN A 656 20.32 4.57 12.22
C ASN A 656 20.54 6.08 12.00
N LEU A 657 21.76 6.49 11.65
CA LEU A 657 22.17 7.85 11.34
C LEU A 657 23.09 7.83 10.11
N ARG A 658 23.37 9.00 9.55
CA ARG A 658 24.38 9.13 8.49
C ARG A 658 25.77 8.74 9.01
N VAL A 659 26.52 7.98 8.23
CA VAL A 659 27.90 7.57 8.55
C VAL A 659 28.78 8.83 8.58
N CYS A 660 29.78 8.91 9.46
CA CYS A 660 30.72 10.04 9.43
C CYS A 660 31.82 9.83 8.38
N GLU A 661 32.49 10.92 7.98
CA GLU A 661 33.50 10.89 6.92
C GLU A 661 34.69 9.98 7.27
N ASP A 662 35.13 10.02 8.52
CA ASP A 662 36.20 9.17 9.03
C ASP A 662 35.81 7.67 9.06
N CYS A 663 34.60 7.31 9.51
CA CYS A 663 34.13 5.92 9.43
C CYS A 663 34.02 5.44 7.98
N HIS A 664 33.48 6.26 7.08
CA HIS A 664 33.40 5.93 5.66
C HIS A 664 34.80 5.64 5.07
N THR A 665 35.80 6.46 5.41
CA THR A 665 37.19 6.25 4.98
C THR A 665 37.81 4.98 5.58
N VAL A 666 37.61 4.73 6.87
CA VAL A 666 38.12 3.53 7.54
C VAL A 666 37.51 2.26 6.96
N ILE A 667 36.19 2.22 6.75
CA ILE A 667 35.52 1.05 6.18
C ILE A 667 35.99 0.79 4.75
N LYS A 668 36.17 1.86 3.96
CA LYS A 668 36.78 1.79 2.62
C LYS A 668 38.15 1.11 2.70
N MET A 669 39.05 1.56 3.58
CA MET A 669 40.37 0.95 3.73
C MET A 669 40.31 -0.50 4.26
N ILE A 670 39.42 -0.80 5.22
CA ILE A 670 39.24 -2.16 5.74
C ILE A 670 38.74 -3.12 4.66
N SER A 671 37.87 -2.68 3.75
CA SER A 671 37.42 -3.52 2.61
C SER A 671 38.60 -4.01 1.77
N LYS A 672 39.62 -3.15 1.58
CA LYS A 672 40.87 -3.49 0.88
C LYS A 672 41.76 -4.40 1.71
N LEU A 673 41.98 -4.07 3.00
CA LEU A 673 42.85 -4.84 3.89
C LEU A 673 42.35 -6.28 4.09
N THR A 674 41.03 -6.44 4.19
CA THR A 674 40.42 -7.75 4.45
C THR A 674 40.04 -8.50 3.18
N ASN A 675 40.12 -7.86 2.01
CA ASN A 675 39.63 -8.38 0.72
C ASN A 675 38.17 -8.85 0.82
N ARG A 676 37.31 -7.99 1.38
CA ARG A 676 35.89 -8.29 1.61
C ARG A 676 35.02 -7.12 1.18
N GLU A 677 33.90 -7.47 0.58
CA GLU A 677 32.82 -6.53 0.32
C GLU A 677 32.11 -6.19 1.64
N ILE A 678 31.98 -4.89 1.92
CA ILE A 678 31.24 -4.37 3.07
C ILE A 678 30.12 -3.50 2.53
N ILE A 679 28.89 -3.87 2.81
CA ILE A 679 27.69 -3.12 2.44
C ILE A 679 27.19 -2.41 3.70
N MET A 680 27.24 -1.09 3.69
CA MET A 680 26.73 -0.27 4.78
C MET A 680 25.50 0.52 4.34
N ARG A 681 24.39 0.36 5.06
CA ARG A 681 23.20 1.20 4.90
C ARG A 681 23.21 2.29 5.95
N ASP A 682 23.09 3.54 5.52
CA ASP A 682 22.77 4.66 6.39
C ASP A 682 21.33 5.15 6.14
N ILE A 683 20.93 6.26 6.78
CA ILE A 683 19.57 6.81 6.64
C ILE A 683 19.24 7.34 5.24
N CYS A 684 20.24 7.54 4.38
CA CYS A 684 20.07 8.10 3.03
C CYS A 684 20.26 7.03 1.95
N ARG A 685 21.27 6.17 2.08
CA ARG A 685 21.72 5.29 0.99
C ARG A 685 22.53 4.08 1.47
N PHE A 686 22.84 3.22 0.51
CA PHE A 686 23.86 2.19 0.61
C PHE A 686 25.21 2.68 0.13
N HIS A 687 26.24 2.23 0.85
CA HIS A 687 27.65 2.34 0.52
C HIS A 687 28.18 0.92 0.31
N HIS A 688 28.62 0.62 -0.91
CA HIS A 688 29.24 -0.67 -1.25
C HIS A 688 30.74 -0.46 -1.28
N PHE A 689 31.42 -0.94 -0.23
CA PHE A 689 32.86 -0.85 -0.11
C PHE A 689 33.51 -2.11 -0.64
N ARG A 690 34.35 -1.96 -1.66
CA ARG A 690 35.07 -3.06 -2.29
C ARG A 690 36.44 -2.57 -2.77
N ASP A 691 37.49 -3.34 -2.48
CA ASP A 691 38.85 -3.08 -2.94
C ASP A 691 39.37 -1.67 -2.62
N GLY A 692 38.90 -1.07 -1.53
CA GLY A 692 39.29 0.29 -1.16
C GLY A 692 38.55 1.38 -1.93
N LEU A 693 37.41 1.07 -2.55
CA LEU A 693 36.53 2.01 -3.23
C LEU A 693 35.13 1.94 -2.62
N CYS A 694 34.35 3.02 -2.75
CA CYS A 694 32.94 3.05 -2.36
C CYS A 694 32.08 3.38 -3.59
N SER A 695 30.92 2.73 -3.71
CA SER A 695 29.95 3.00 -4.79
C SER A 695 29.43 4.44 -4.85
N CYS A 696 29.61 5.25 -3.81
CA CYS A 696 29.24 6.67 -3.84
C CYS A 696 30.22 7.54 -4.65
N GLY A 697 31.42 7.04 -4.99
CA GLY A 697 32.42 7.84 -5.70
C GLY A 697 32.90 9.09 -4.95
N GLY A 698 32.64 9.18 -3.64
CA GLY A 698 32.89 10.39 -2.83
C GLY A 698 31.74 11.40 -2.84
N TYR A 699 30.67 11.15 -3.59
CA TYR A 699 29.47 11.98 -3.67
C TYR A 699 28.34 11.38 -2.83
N TRP A 700 28.20 11.81 -1.57
CA TRP A 700 27.16 11.30 -0.65
C TRP A 700 26.70 12.32 0.37
#